data_AF-A0A8X7MML4-F1
#
_entry.id   AF-A0A8X7MML4-F1
#
_cell.length_a   1.000
_cell.length_b   1.000
_cell.length_c   1.000
_cell.angle_alpha   90.00
_cell.angle_beta   90.00
_cell.angle_gamma   90.00
#
_symmetry.space_group_name_H-M   'P 1'
#
loop_
_entity.id
_entity.type
_entity.pdbx_description
1 polymer ?
#
loop_
_entity_poly.entity_id
_entity_poly.type
_entity_poly.pdbx_seq_one_letter_code
_entity_poly.pdbx_strand_id
1 'polypeptide(L)'
;MQIFPRSSGDLIKIASSLSLAVANYKPVPMVPNGNDLVVNASLPSASNSGANRFQTVAGSSNVTSSNSSLAASGFNVSEWGVPSTLNFDTSAASPLNMAVQSTIGPGNCPIQTTYTPIGGWEALPPPLFAPFDPVRANIMRYRQQQGVNLGSWFAQENWMEWSLFSCSIDGKAGELDLLGGWGKTPNGVANATAFLEKHWDTWIREDDFAKLAAIGINTVRIPVGHWSIGPFYALNSRFEPWADVYQFSWRYVARAINWAAKYDIGVILDMHGAYGSQNGQSHSGISDGSTDFFTEANMKRTADVLIWITNEIADVTNVVGIQLLNEPQDRAELWPWYNRTMDAMRNATSYAATIPLYFHDAFKLEKGAKFVANRTDFVVQDHHSYYVYTPSDIALSAKAHIRTISGRISDWMSGQSDVARRNLIVGEWSCALAENSKDQSTDPEGDQRKFCEAQRDVYATTSAGWTFWSYKMENCDKNAGWCFQSAVNKYLPRTFDSWGLGTVAPLLYNASSVEAKLASTNMLAALRDIQLPASALQLFRTDNATTDQDIANGIATTFESDDQSGPRLPTSSTITTSTSTAKPIVTPKALVARPFIGKVMTPDTDSKDASSSSSPSSNNFDAVPNHALQMRGSGSLGARAAALVARDRAQSRKRAAVQTSLVNKSGYSDGFMSAKIFAASIGLSRIGFTEQYIADSWAARVASGKIDDGFSKADVNAYKRQFRAGLKDAEGAIMQAVQTTLATTTAPSGR
;
A
#
# COMPACT_ATOMS: atom_id res chain seq x y z
N MET A 1 -12.02 -27.59 27.39
CA MET A 1 -12.51 -27.42 28.77
C MET A 1 -13.61 -26.37 28.74
N GLN A 2 -14.77 -26.74 29.27
CA GLN A 2 -16.10 -26.14 29.12
C GLN A 2 -16.21 -24.89 30.06
N ILE A 3 -16.92 -23.78 29.76
CA ILE A 3 -18.35 -23.52 30.11
C ILE A 3 -18.67 -22.00 29.88
N PHE A 4 -19.68 -21.66 29.08
CA PHE A 4 -20.45 -20.38 29.06
C PHE A 4 -21.57 -20.43 30.16
N PRO A 5 -22.59 -19.52 30.33
CA PRO A 5 -22.93 -18.15 29.84
C PRO A 5 -23.56 -17.23 30.93
N ARG A 6 -24.03 -16.01 30.55
CA ARG A 6 -25.36 -15.37 30.85
C ARG A 6 -25.30 -13.86 30.49
N SER A 7 -26.32 -13.16 30.02
CA SER A 7 -27.68 -13.45 29.55
C SER A 7 -28.23 -12.17 28.87
N SER A 8 -29.21 -12.39 28.01
CA SER A 8 -29.99 -11.49 27.14
C SER A 8 -30.91 -10.46 27.83
N GLY A 9 -31.33 -9.44 27.06
CA GLY A 9 -32.45 -8.54 27.36
C GLY A 9 -32.76 -7.52 26.24
N ASP A 10 -33.74 -7.86 25.39
CA ASP A 10 -34.64 -7.12 24.46
C ASP A 10 -34.31 -5.69 23.94
N LEU A 11 -34.29 -5.42 22.63
CA LEU A 11 -35.36 -5.41 21.58
C LEU A 11 -36.29 -4.16 21.58
N ILE A 12 -36.11 -3.36 20.51
CA ILE A 12 -37.13 -2.66 19.66
C ILE A 12 -37.31 -1.12 19.79
N LYS A 13 -37.15 -0.48 18.60
CA LYS A 13 -37.54 0.87 18.11
C LYS A 13 -36.62 2.03 18.55
N ILE A 14 -36.12 2.89 17.65
CA ILE A 14 -36.85 3.69 16.65
C ILE A 14 -36.05 3.86 15.34
N ALA A 15 -36.80 3.94 14.25
CA ALA A 15 -36.37 4.04 12.86
C ALA A 15 -35.97 5.47 12.42
N SER A 16 -35.38 5.48 11.23
CA SER A 16 -35.37 6.53 10.20
C SER A 16 -34.56 7.80 10.46
N SER A 17 -33.42 7.90 9.77
CA SER A 17 -33.17 9.05 8.89
C SER A 17 -32.26 8.62 7.75
N LEU A 18 -32.80 8.76 6.53
CA LEU A 18 -32.15 8.51 5.26
C LEU A 18 -30.82 9.26 5.14
N SER A 19 -29.83 8.58 4.55
CA SER A 19 -28.94 9.15 3.54
C SER A 19 -28.46 7.99 2.68
N LEU A 20 -28.96 7.93 1.43
CA LEU A 20 -28.49 7.00 0.42
C LEU A 20 -26.98 7.18 0.23
N ALA A 21 -26.20 6.25 0.77
CA ALA A 21 -24.90 5.93 0.22
C ALA A 21 -25.16 4.91 -0.89
N VAL A 22 -25.28 5.36 -2.13
CA VAL A 22 -25.03 4.47 -3.27
C VAL A 22 -23.54 4.13 -3.17
N ALA A 23 -23.25 2.94 -2.66
CA ALA A 23 -21.91 2.40 -2.66
C ALA A 23 -21.61 1.99 -4.10
N ASN A 24 -20.70 2.72 -4.74
CA ASN A 24 -20.11 2.29 -6.00
C ASN A 24 -19.26 1.05 -5.68
N TYR A 25 -19.82 -0.14 -5.91
CA TYR A 25 -19.05 -1.38 -5.86
C TYR A 25 -18.39 -1.63 -7.21
N LYS A 26 -17.29 -2.39 -7.22
CA LYS A 26 -16.61 -2.90 -8.41
C LYS A 26 -17.32 -4.20 -8.86
N PRO A 27 -18.35 -4.19 -9.72
CA PRO A 27 -18.90 -5.45 -10.23
C PRO A 27 -17.82 -6.21 -11.01
N VAL A 28 -17.84 -7.54 -10.92
CA VAL A 28 -16.95 -8.40 -11.71
C VAL A 28 -17.21 -8.14 -13.20
N PRO A 29 -16.17 -7.87 -14.03
CA PRO A 29 -16.33 -7.78 -15.47
C PRO A 29 -17.03 -9.04 -16.01
N MET A 30 -18.12 -8.87 -16.77
CA MET A 30 -18.91 -10.01 -17.24
C MET A 30 -18.28 -10.67 -18.47
N VAL A 31 -18.14 -11.98 -18.38
CA VAL A 31 -17.82 -12.89 -19.48
C VAL A 31 -19.14 -13.29 -20.14
N PRO A 32 -19.35 -13.09 -21.46
CA PRO A 32 -20.48 -13.67 -22.15
C PRO A 32 -20.45 -15.20 -21.99
N ASN A 33 -21.43 -15.74 -21.27
CA ASN A 33 -21.68 -17.17 -21.31
C ASN A 33 -22.18 -17.50 -22.72
N GLY A 34 -21.72 -18.62 -23.30
CA GLY A 34 -22.01 -19.01 -24.69
C GLY A 34 -23.50 -19.20 -25.06
N ASN A 35 -24.43 -18.89 -24.16
CA ASN A 35 -25.88 -18.96 -24.36
C ASN A 35 -26.59 -17.58 -24.41
N ASP A 36 -25.90 -16.46 -24.18
CA ASP A 36 -26.53 -15.13 -24.10
C ASP A 36 -26.49 -14.30 -25.40
N LEU A 37 -26.26 -14.93 -26.56
CA LEU A 37 -26.40 -14.27 -27.86
C LEU A 37 -27.84 -14.36 -28.37
N VAL A 38 -28.75 -13.62 -27.73
CA VAL A 38 -29.95 -13.11 -28.41
C VAL A 38 -30.11 -11.62 -28.08
N VAL A 39 -29.29 -10.80 -28.73
CA VAL A 39 -29.59 -9.37 -28.84
C VAL A 39 -30.75 -9.25 -29.82
N ASN A 40 -31.91 -8.88 -29.30
CA ASN A 40 -33.12 -8.63 -30.07
C ASN A 40 -32.95 -7.31 -30.85
N ALA A 41 -32.23 -7.36 -31.97
CA ALA A 41 -32.08 -6.23 -32.88
C ALA A 41 -33.29 -6.18 -33.82
N SER A 42 -34.33 -5.47 -33.40
CA SER A 42 -35.38 -5.00 -34.31
C SER A 42 -34.82 -3.91 -35.23
N LEU A 43 -34.56 -4.24 -36.49
CA LEU A 43 -34.39 -3.28 -37.59
C LEU A 43 -35.23 -3.72 -38.81
N PRO A 44 -35.75 -2.78 -39.60
CA PRO A 44 -36.83 -3.01 -40.55
C PRO A 44 -36.38 -3.68 -41.85
N SER A 45 -37.36 -4.32 -42.48
CA SER A 45 -37.33 -5.04 -43.75
C SER A 45 -36.53 -4.41 -44.90
N ALA A 46 -35.70 -5.21 -45.57
CA ALA A 46 -35.63 -5.25 -47.03
C ALA A 46 -35.00 -6.58 -47.53
N SER A 47 -35.49 -7.01 -48.68
CA SER A 47 -35.41 -8.30 -49.38
C SER A 47 -34.03 -8.83 -49.80
N ASN A 48 -33.98 -10.17 -49.89
CA ASN A 48 -33.48 -11.03 -50.99
C ASN A 48 -32.36 -12.06 -50.70
N SER A 49 -32.81 -13.33 -50.78
CA SER A 49 -32.24 -14.49 -51.49
C SER A 49 -30.91 -15.12 -51.05
N GLY A 50 -30.97 -16.42 -50.72
CA GLY A 50 -29.83 -17.32 -50.85
C GLY A 50 -29.87 -18.49 -49.88
N ALA A 51 -30.44 -19.62 -50.29
CA ALA A 51 -30.57 -20.84 -49.52
C ALA A 51 -29.22 -21.49 -49.17
N ASN A 52 -29.11 -22.07 -47.97
CA ASN A 52 -28.68 -23.46 -47.85
C ASN A 52 -29.10 -24.08 -46.50
N ARG A 53 -29.53 -25.33 -46.63
CA ARG A 53 -30.38 -26.11 -45.73
C ARG A 53 -29.49 -27.15 -45.04
N PHE A 54 -29.46 -27.19 -43.71
CA PHE A 54 -29.07 -28.39 -42.97
C PHE A 54 -30.12 -28.69 -41.90
N GLN A 55 -30.69 -29.89 -42.02
CA GLN A 55 -31.83 -30.40 -41.26
C GLN A 55 -31.43 -30.72 -39.82
N THR A 56 -32.20 -30.16 -38.89
CA THR A 56 -32.37 -30.66 -37.52
C THR A 56 -33.28 -31.88 -37.53
N VAL A 57 -32.88 -32.95 -36.84
CA VAL A 57 -33.79 -34.03 -36.43
C VAL A 57 -34.19 -33.77 -34.99
N ALA A 58 -35.49 -33.50 -34.80
CA ALA A 58 -36.12 -33.34 -33.51
C ALA A 58 -36.34 -34.70 -32.84
N GLY A 59 -35.94 -34.82 -31.58
CA GLY A 59 -36.49 -35.77 -30.62
C GLY A 59 -37.22 -34.98 -29.54
N SER A 60 -38.54 -34.90 -29.68
CA SER A 60 -39.46 -34.27 -28.73
C SER A 60 -39.64 -35.15 -27.49
N SER A 61 -39.72 -34.54 -26.31
CA SER A 61 -40.79 -34.75 -25.32
C SER A 61 -40.59 -33.92 -24.06
N ASN A 62 -41.35 -32.83 -23.99
CA ASN A 62 -42.07 -32.29 -22.82
C ASN A 62 -41.41 -32.37 -21.44
N VAL A 63 -40.84 -31.25 -20.99
CA VAL A 63 -41.00 -30.81 -19.60
C VAL A 63 -41.71 -29.46 -19.62
N THR A 64 -42.88 -29.49 -19.00
CA THR A 64 -43.77 -28.38 -18.73
C THR A 64 -43.03 -27.16 -18.18
N SER A 65 -43.29 -26.00 -18.79
CA SER A 65 -42.99 -24.68 -18.26
C SER A 65 -43.65 -24.52 -16.89
N SER A 66 -42.89 -24.78 -15.83
CA SER A 66 -43.19 -24.22 -14.52
C SER A 66 -42.35 -22.97 -14.36
N ASN A 67 -43.04 -21.84 -14.25
CA ASN A 67 -42.49 -20.59 -13.75
C ASN A 67 -41.73 -20.86 -12.45
N SER A 68 -40.40 -20.89 -12.50
CA SER A 68 -39.56 -20.60 -11.35
C SER A 68 -38.80 -19.32 -11.67
N SER A 69 -39.49 -18.21 -11.43
CA SER A 69 -38.85 -16.95 -11.13
C SER A 69 -38.01 -17.15 -9.87
N LEU A 70 -36.73 -17.51 -10.02
CA LEU A 70 -35.72 -17.23 -9.00
C LEU A 70 -35.45 -15.72 -9.06
N ALA A 71 -36.40 -14.98 -8.49
CA ALA A 71 -36.21 -13.61 -8.09
C ALA A 71 -35.15 -13.60 -6.98
N ALA A 72 -33.89 -13.46 -7.36
CA ALA A 72 -32.88 -12.85 -6.50
C ALA A 72 -33.36 -11.41 -6.25
N SER A 73 -34.14 -11.25 -5.19
CA SER A 73 -34.73 -9.98 -4.81
C SER A 73 -33.63 -9.03 -4.34
N GLY A 74 -33.32 -8.03 -5.16
CA GLY A 74 -32.50 -6.89 -4.72
C GLY A 74 -31.75 -6.09 -5.79
N PHE A 75 -31.49 -6.64 -6.98
CA PHE A 75 -30.66 -5.94 -7.96
C PHE A 75 -31.49 -5.16 -8.97
N ASN A 76 -31.58 -3.85 -8.77
CA ASN A 76 -32.19 -2.95 -9.74
C ASN A 76 -31.20 -2.69 -10.89
N VAL A 77 -31.44 -3.31 -12.05
CA VAL A 77 -30.59 -3.22 -13.25
C VAL A 77 -30.43 -1.77 -13.74
N SER A 78 -31.32 -0.85 -13.36
CA SER A 78 -31.21 0.58 -13.69
C SER A 78 -30.20 1.37 -12.85
N GLU A 79 -29.63 0.77 -11.79
CA GLU A 79 -28.63 1.41 -10.91
C GLU A 79 -27.18 0.97 -11.19
N TRP A 80 -26.98 -0.12 -11.95
CA TRP A 80 -25.67 -0.79 -12.06
C TRP A 80 -24.95 -0.65 -13.39
N GLY A 81 -25.57 -0.09 -14.43
CA GLY A 81 -24.97 -0.06 -15.78
C GLY A 81 -24.69 -1.47 -16.31
N VAL A 82 -24.34 -1.57 -17.59
CA VAL A 82 -23.93 -2.85 -18.18
C VAL A 82 -22.40 -2.91 -18.07
N PRO A 83 -21.79 -3.88 -17.38
CA PRO A 83 -20.34 -4.01 -17.35
C PRO A 83 -19.79 -4.10 -18.77
N SER A 84 -18.59 -3.54 -19.00
CA SER A 84 -17.88 -3.79 -20.26
C SER A 84 -17.79 -5.29 -20.52
N THR A 85 -18.34 -5.74 -21.66
CA THR A 85 -18.34 -7.14 -22.07
C THR A 85 -16.92 -7.52 -22.46
N LEU A 86 -16.34 -8.45 -21.69
CA LEU A 86 -15.08 -9.07 -22.05
C LEU A 86 -15.31 -9.97 -23.28
N ASN A 87 -14.61 -9.72 -24.38
CA ASN A 87 -14.73 -10.57 -25.57
C ASN A 87 -13.87 -11.83 -25.42
N PHE A 88 -14.54 -12.98 -25.25
CA PHE A 88 -13.89 -14.29 -25.29
C PHE A 88 -14.11 -14.92 -26.64
N ASP A 89 -13.02 -15.40 -27.23
CA ASP A 89 -13.08 -16.29 -28.36
C ASP A 89 -12.96 -17.72 -27.83
N THR A 90 -14.09 -18.39 -27.65
CA THR A 90 -14.15 -19.78 -27.20
C THR A 90 -13.75 -20.78 -28.30
N SER A 91 -13.44 -20.30 -29.51
CA SER A 91 -13.13 -21.16 -30.67
C SER A 91 -11.77 -21.86 -30.61
N ALA A 92 -10.91 -21.53 -29.63
CA ALA A 92 -9.63 -22.20 -29.42
C ALA A 92 -9.71 -23.51 -28.62
N ALA A 93 -10.89 -23.93 -28.18
CA ALA A 93 -11.08 -25.29 -27.66
C ALA A 93 -11.16 -26.27 -28.83
N SER A 94 -10.01 -26.70 -29.34
CA SER A 94 -9.95 -27.92 -30.15
C SER A 94 -10.50 -29.06 -29.30
N PRO A 95 -11.48 -29.85 -29.78
CA PRO A 95 -11.94 -31.02 -29.05
C PRO A 95 -10.79 -32.03 -29.07
N LEU A 96 -9.97 -32.01 -28.03
CA LEU A 96 -9.16 -33.16 -27.70
C LEU A 96 -10.16 -34.29 -27.46
N ASN A 97 -10.17 -35.28 -28.34
CA ASN A 97 -10.75 -36.59 -28.07
C ASN A 97 -10.01 -37.18 -26.86
N MET A 98 -10.38 -36.76 -25.67
CA MET A 98 -9.90 -37.31 -24.41
C MET A 98 -10.80 -38.48 -24.06
N ALA A 99 -10.19 -39.66 -23.99
CA ALA A 99 -10.78 -40.85 -23.40
C ALA A 99 -11.47 -40.50 -22.08
N VAL A 100 -12.64 -41.10 -21.82
CA VAL A 100 -13.50 -40.91 -20.64
C VAL A 100 -12.65 -40.62 -19.39
N GLN A 101 -12.45 -39.34 -19.09
CA GLN A 101 -11.77 -38.96 -17.86
C GLN A 101 -12.77 -39.19 -16.75
N SER A 102 -12.45 -40.10 -15.84
CA SER A 102 -13.15 -40.20 -14.57
C SER A 102 -13.15 -38.83 -13.90
N THR A 103 -14.34 -38.33 -13.56
CA THR A 103 -14.55 -37.07 -12.86
C THR A 103 -14.85 -37.31 -11.38
N ILE A 104 -14.78 -36.28 -10.55
CA ILE A 104 -15.08 -36.33 -9.12
C ILE A 104 -15.88 -35.11 -8.69
N GLY A 105 -16.67 -35.28 -7.63
CA GLY A 105 -17.38 -34.20 -6.97
C GLY A 105 -18.63 -33.72 -7.73
N PRO A 106 -19.43 -32.85 -7.11
CA PRO A 106 -20.67 -32.33 -7.69
C PRO A 106 -20.48 -31.55 -8.99
N GLY A 107 -19.32 -30.93 -9.19
CA GLY A 107 -18.97 -30.15 -10.38
C GLY A 107 -18.42 -30.98 -11.54
N ASN A 108 -18.32 -32.31 -11.40
CA ASN A 108 -17.67 -33.20 -12.38
C ASN A 108 -16.22 -32.78 -12.69
N CYS A 109 -15.46 -32.46 -11.65
CA CYS A 109 -14.09 -31.98 -11.79
C CYS A 109 -13.10 -33.08 -12.25
N PRO A 110 -12.03 -32.73 -12.98
CA PRO A 110 -11.08 -33.71 -13.54
C PRO A 110 -10.20 -34.34 -12.46
N ILE A 111 -10.04 -35.67 -12.42
CA ILE A 111 -9.22 -36.27 -11.34
C ILE A 111 -7.72 -35.92 -11.48
N GLN A 112 -7.16 -35.32 -10.42
CA GLN A 112 -5.74 -35.11 -10.16
C GLN A 112 -5.48 -35.36 -8.66
N THR A 113 -5.13 -36.59 -8.28
CA THR A 113 -5.07 -36.99 -6.86
C THR A 113 -3.84 -36.52 -6.10
N THR A 114 -2.77 -36.13 -6.79
CA THR A 114 -1.51 -35.69 -6.18
C THR A 114 -0.88 -34.58 -7.00
N TYR A 115 -0.20 -33.68 -6.31
CA TYR A 115 0.71 -32.73 -6.91
C TYR A 115 2.03 -32.73 -6.13
N THR A 116 3.12 -32.42 -6.81
CA THR A 116 4.42 -32.19 -6.19
C THR A 116 4.92 -30.87 -6.75
N PRO A 117 5.34 -29.91 -5.89
CA PRO A 117 5.86 -28.64 -6.35
C PRO A 117 7.00 -28.83 -7.37
N ILE A 118 7.11 -27.93 -8.34
CA ILE A 118 8.20 -27.88 -9.30
C ILE A 118 9.52 -27.77 -8.53
N GLY A 119 10.44 -28.69 -8.79
CA GLY A 119 11.70 -28.81 -8.04
C GLY A 119 11.59 -29.62 -6.74
N GLY A 120 10.42 -30.18 -6.43
CA GLY A 120 10.16 -31.00 -5.24
C GLY A 120 9.84 -30.19 -3.99
N TRP A 121 9.52 -30.88 -2.89
CA TRP A 121 9.19 -30.25 -1.60
C TRP A 121 10.36 -29.44 -1.00
N GLU A 122 11.60 -29.72 -1.40
CA GLU A 122 12.77 -28.93 -1.03
C GLU A 122 12.75 -27.53 -1.65
N ALA A 123 12.15 -27.38 -2.84
CA ALA A 123 11.95 -26.10 -3.53
C ALA A 123 10.72 -25.32 -2.98
N LEU A 124 9.98 -25.90 -2.04
CA LEU A 124 8.93 -25.25 -1.24
C LEU A 124 9.28 -25.37 0.26
N PRO A 125 10.36 -24.70 0.70
CA PRO A 125 10.83 -24.82 2.08
C PRO A 125 9.80 -24.25 3.07
N PRO A 126 9.99 -24.51 4.38
CA PRO A 126 9.28 -23.79 5.43
C PRO A 126 9.39 -22.26 5.27
N PRO A 127 8.42 -21.49 5.80
CA PRO A 127 8.38 -20.03 5.66
C PRO A 127 9.48 -19.37 6.51
N LEU A 128 10.71 -19.34 5.97
CA LEU A 128 11.86 -18.70 6.59
C LEU A 128 12.26 -17.48 5.77
N PHE A 129 12.65 -16.41 6.45
CA PHE A 129 13.07 -15.15 5.86
C PHE A 129 14.50 -14.80 6.29
N ALA A 130 15.16 -13.97 5.48
CA ALA A 130 16.48 -13.44 5.83
C ALA A 130 16.41 -12.56 7.09
N PRO A 131 17.53 -12.41 7.85
CA PRO A 131 17.58 -11.51 8.99
C PRO A 131 17.13 -10.08 8.64
N PHE A 132 16.39 -9.45 9.55
CA PHE A 132 15.85 -8.12 9.36
C PHE A 132 16.95 -7.07 9.19
N ASP A 133 16.86 -6.27 8.13
CA ASP A 133 17.70 -5.09 7.90
C ASP A 133 16.81 -3.83 8.05
N PRO A 134 16.91 -3.11 9.18
CA PRO A 134 16.05 -1.96 9.46
C PRO A 134 16.29 -0.77 8.52
N VAL A 135 17.52 -0.58 8.04
CA VAL A 135 17.86 0.54 7.14
C VAL A 135 17.23 0.29 5.79
N ARG A 136 17.40 -0.92 5.26
CA ARG A 136 16.81 -1.33 3.99
C ARG A 136 15.29 -1.39 4.06
N ALA A 137 14.72 -1.89 5.16
CA ALA A 137 13.27 -1.90 5.37
C ALA A 137 12.69 -0.48 5.35
N ASN A 138 13.35 0.50 5.99
CA ASN A 138 12.93 1.89 5.94
C ASN A 138 12.94 2.45 4.51
N ILE A 139 14.00 2.23 3.74
CA ILE A 139 14.06 2.68 2.34
C ILE A 139 12.88 2.09 1.54
N MET A 140 12.62 0.78 1.68
CA MET A 140 11.52 0.12 0.96
C MET A 140 10.13 0.57 1.41
N ARG A 141 9.92 0.80 2.70
CA ARG A 141 8.63 1.23 3.27
C ARG A 141 8.28 2.66 2.91
N TYR A 142 9.26 3.56 2.88
CA TYR A 142 9.03 4.99 2.61
C TYR A 142 9.17 5.38 1.15
N ARG A 143 9.72 4.52 0.27
CA ARG A 143 9.88 4.85 -1.15
C ARG A 143 8.52 4.99 -1.84
N GLN A 144 8.53 5.65 -2.99
CA GLN A 144 7.36 5.66 -3.84
C GLN A 144 7.09 4.26 -4.39
N GLN A 145 5.89 3.74 -4.09
CA GLN A 145 5.49 2.39 -4.48
C GLN A 145 4.99 2.43 -5.93
N GLN A 146 5.65 1.70 -6.84
CA GLN A 146 5.26 1.55 -8.24
C GLN A 146 5.13 0.07 -8.53
N GLY A 147 3.90 -0.41 -8.64
CA GLY A 147 3.65 -1.83 -8.54
C GLY A 147 2.51 -2.40 -9.36
N VAL A 148 2.30 -3.69 -9.14
CA VAL A 148 1.25 -4.49 -9.76
C VAL A 148 0.62 -5.41 -8.71
N ASN A 149 -0.65 -5.74 -8.90
CA ASN A 149 -1.33 -6.76 -8.11
C ASN A 149 -1.04 -8.14 -8.69
N LEU A 150 -0.78 -9.12 -7.84
CA LEU A 150 -0.67 -10.53 -8.21
C LEU A 150 -2.01 -11.24 -7.97
N GLY A 151 -3.06 -10.73 -8.62
CA GLY A 151 -4.44 -11.24 -8.52
C GLY A 151 -4.58 -12.67 -9.07
N SER A 152 -5.65 -13.35 -8.64
CA SER A 152 -5.92 -14.76 -8.99
C SER A 152 -4.78 -15.72 -8.64
N TRP A 153 -3.97 -15.39 -7.62
CA TRP A 153 -2.92 -16.30 -7.18
C TRP A 153 -3.35 -17.04 -5.91
N PHE A 154 -3.53 -16.34 -4.79
CA PHE A 154 -3.94 -16.93 -3.51
C PHE A 154 -5.36 -16.58 -3.09
N ALA A 155 -6.02 -15.67 -3.81
CA ALA A 155 -7.45 -15.39 -3.75
C ALA A 155 -7.97 -15.48 -5.19
N GLN A 156 -8.87 -16.43 -5.46
CA GLN A 156 -9.25 -16.78 -6.82
C GLN A 156 -10.32 -15.84 -7.39
N GLU A 157 -10.22 -15.52 -8.69
CA GLU A 157 -11.18 -14.68 -9.41
C GLU A 157 -11.48 -15.24 -10.80
N ASN A 158 -12.66 -15.83 -10.95
CA ASN A 158 -13.09 -16.52 -12.16
C ASN A 158 -12.83 -15.78 -13.48
N TRP A 159 -13.06 -14.47 -13.52
CA TRP A 159 -12.94 -13.68 -14.76
C TRP A 159 -11.48 -13.55 -15.26
N MET A 160 -10.48 -13.76 -14.39
CA MET A 160 -9.06 -13.74 -14.75
C MET A 160 -8.50 -15.14 -15.09
N GLU A 161 -9.12 -16.19 -14.59
CA GLU A 161 -8.63 -17.58 -14.63
C GLU A 161 -9.79 -18.58 -14.83
N TRP A 162 -10.60 -18.32 -15.85
CA TRP A 162 -11.83 -19.07 -16.11
C TRP A 162 -11.58 -20.58 -16.25
N SER A 163 -10.40 -21.01 -16.71
CA SER A 163 -10.06 -22.43 -16.80
C SER A 163 -10.01 -23.13 -15.44
N LEU A 164 -9.57 -22.43 -14.39
CA LEU A 164 -9.51 -22.94 -13.01
C LEU A 164 -10.93 -23.25 -12.48
N PHE A 165 -11.91 -22.45 -12.90
CA PHE A 165 -13.30 -22.55 -12.49
C PHE A 165 -14.17 -23.43 -13.39
N SER A 166 -13.58 -24.13 -14.37
CA SER A 166 -14.30 -24.96 -15.35
C SER A 166 -15.24 -26.01 -14.76
N CYS A 167 -15.03 -26.40 -13.50
CA CYS A 167 -15.88 -27.34 -12.77
C CYS A 167 -16.46 -26.78 -11.47
N SER A 168 -16.56 -25.45 -11.31
CA SER A 168 -17.17 -24.84 -10.13
C SER A 168 -18.63 -25.26 -9.97
N ILE A 169 -19.10 -25.33 -8.72
CA ILE A 169 -20.49 -25.73 -8.47
C ILE A 169 -21.46 -24.67 -8.99
N ASP A 170 -22.52 -25.13 -9.68
CA ASP A 170 -23.55 -24.30 -10.29
C ASP A 170 -23.04 -23.19 -11.24
N GLY A 171 -21.79 -23.29 -11.73
CA GLY A 171 -21.17 -22.26 -12.57
C GLY A 171 -20.91 -20.93 -11.84
N LYS A 172 -20.87 -20.95 -10.50
CA LYS A 172 -20.58 -19.75 -9.69
C LYS A 172 -19.08 -19.44 -9.64
N ALA A 173 -18.76 -18.24 -9.17
CA ALA A 173 -17.47 -17.59 -9.43
C ALA A 173 -16.62 -17.33 -8.17
N GLY A 174 -17.08 -17.67 -6.96
CA GLY A 174 -16.29 -17.54 -5.74
C GLY A 174 -15.37 -18.74 -5.48
N GLU A 175 -14.28 -18.54 -4.74
CA GLU A 175 -13.38 -19.64 -4.37
C GLU A 175 -14.10 -20.76 -3.59
N LEU A 176 -15.11 -20.42 -2.79
CA LEU A 176 -15.96 -21.41 -2.14
C LEU A 176 -16.73 -22.28 -3.15
N ASP A 177 -17.13 -21.72 -4.28
CA ASP A 177 -17.84 -22.44 -5.34
C ASP A 177 -16.90 -23.33 -6.16
N LEU A 178 -15.67 -22.86 -6.39
CA LEU A 178 -14.57 -23.67 -6.94
C LEU A 178 -14.34 -24.93 -6.10
N LEU A 179 -14.21 -24.78 -4.78
CA LEU A 179 -14.07 -25.90 -3.84
C LEU A 179 -15.33 -26.79 -3.81
N GLY A 180 -16.51 -26.18 -3.91
CA GLY A 180 -17.80 -26.86 -4.03
C GLY A 180 -17.85 -27.87 -5.16
N GLY A 181 -17.20 -27.56 -6.30
CA GLY A 181 -17.10 -28.44 -7.46
C GLY A 181 -16.47 -29.80 -7.17
N TRP A 182 -15.40 -29.83 -6.38
CA TRP A 182 -14.72 -31.06 -5.96
C TRP A 182 -15.49 -31.85 -4.89
N GLY A 183 -16.39 -31.18 -4.18
CA GLY A 183 -17.12 -31.74 -3.04
C GLY A 183 -16.25 -31.87 -1.79
N LYS A 184 -16.85 -32.42 -0.74
CA LYS A 184 -16.29 -32.44 0.64
C LYS A 184 -15.76 -33.81 1.07
N THR A 185 -15.71 -34.77 0.15
CA THR A 185 -15.18 -36.11 0.47
C THR A 185 -13.65 -36.05 0.57
N PRO A 186 -12.99 -36.97 1.31
CA PRO A 186 -11.52 -36.99 1.37
C PRO A 186 -10.85 -37.00 -0.01
N ASN A 187 -11.43 -37.75 -0.96
CA ASN A 187 -10.94 -37.77 -2.34
C ASN A 187 -11.16 -36.41 -3.03
N GLY A 188 -12.31 -35.78 -2.86
CA GLY A 188 -12.58 -34.44 -3.41
C GLY A 188 -11.59 -33.40 -2.89
N VAL A 189 -11.37 -33.37 -1.56
CA VAL A 189 -10.41 -32.48 -0.90
C VAL A 189 -8.98 -32.72 -1.39
N ALA A 190 -8.54 -33.98 -1.53
CA ALA A 190 -7.20 -34.30 -2.05
C ALA A 190 -7.01 -33.82 -3.50
N ASN A 191 -8.04 -33.93 -4.34
CA ASN A 191 -7.98 -33.44 -5.72
C ASN A 191 -7.99 -31.90 -5.78
N ALA A 192 -8.84 -31.24 -4.98
CA ALA A 192 -8.83 -29.79 -4.84
C ALA A 192 -7.45 -29.27 -4.39
N THR A 193 -6.81 -29.96 -3.43
CA THR A 193 -5.46 -29.66 -2.94
C THR A 193 -4.44 -29.71 -4.08
N ALA A 194 -4.38 -30.84 -4.78
CA ALA A 194 -3.43 -31.01 -5.89
C ALA A 194 -3.66 -30.00 -7.03
N PHE A 195 -4.92 -29.62 -7.27
CA PHE A 195 -5.28 -28.65 -8.29
C PHE A 195 -4.87 -27.22 -7.92
N LEU A 196 -5.17 -26.78 -6.69
CA LEU A 196 -4.81 -25.45 -6.20
C LEU A 196 -3.30 -25.31 -5.97
N GLU A 197 -2.61 -26.33 -5.47
CA GLU A 197 -1.15 -26.30 -5.35
C GLU A 197 -0.46 -26.17 -6.72
N LYS A 198 -0.97 -26.86 -7.74
CA LYS A 198 -0.49 -26.69 -9.11
C LYS A 198 -0.69 -25.27 -9.61
N HIS A 199 -1.84 -24.68 -9.31
CA HIS A 199 -2.11 -23.28 -9.64
C HIS A 199 -1.13 -22.33 -8.94
N TRP A 200 -0.99 -22.44 -7.61
CA TRP A 200 -0.07 -21.61 -6.83
C TRP A 200 1.39 -21.75 -7.28
N ASP A 201 1.77 -22.89 -7.81
CA ASP A 201 3.13 -23.14 -8.30
C ASP A 201 3.39 -22.68 -9.73
N THR A 202 2.33 -22.50 -10.53
CA THR A 202 2.48 -22.26 -11.98
C THR A 202 1.87 -20.95 -12.46
N TRP A 203 0.97 -20.33 -11.70
CA TRP A 203 0.38 -19.04 -12.01
C TRP A 203 1.46 -17.96 -11.99
N ILE A 204 1.96 -17.53 -10.84
CA ILE A 204 3.12 -16.63 -10.78
C ILE A 204 4.37 -17.43 -10.46
N ARG A 205 5.44 -17.20 -11.20
CA ARG A 205 6.75 -17.86 -11.01
C ARG A 205 7.84 -16.85 -10.67
N GLU A 206 8.97 -17.35 -10.20
CA GLU A 206 10.14 -16.51 -9.90
C GLU A 206 10.55 -15.62 -11.09
N ASP A 207 10.51 -16.15 -12.32
CA ASP A 207 10.83 -15.41 -13.54
C ASP A 207 9.93 -14.17 -13.73
N ASP A 208 8.71 -14.17 -13.19
CA ASP A 208 7.82 -13.03 -13.29
C ASP A 208 8.28 -11.87 -12.40
N PHE A 209 8.84 -12.17 -11.21
CA PHE A 209 9.50 -11.16 -10.36
C PHE A 209 10.75 -10.60 -11.05
N ALA A 210 11.55 -11.45 -11.69
CA ALA A 210 12.70 -11.01 -12.47
C ALA A 210 12.30 -10.05 -13.60
N LYS A 211 11.23 -10.37 -14.35
CA LYS A 211 10.70 -9.51 -15.42
C LYS A 211 10.19 -8.17 -14.87
N LEU A 212 9.47 -8.18 -13.75
CA LEU A 212 8.97 -6.97 -13.10
C LEU A 212 10.11 -6.05 -12.67
N ALA A 213 11.12 -6.59 -11.98
CA ALA A 213 12.28 -5.83 -11.57
C ALA A 213 13.07 -5.29 -12.78
N ALA A 214 13.21 -6.06 -13.85
CA ALA A 214 13.94 -5.66 -15.05
C ALA A 214 13.33 -4.44 -15.77
N ILE A 215 12.03 -4.21 -15.59
CA ILE A 215 11.33 -3.03 -16.14
C ILE A 215 11.13 -1.92 -15.10
N GLY A 216 11.67 -2.07 -13.88
CA GLY A 216 11.65 -1.06 -12.82
C GLY A 216 10.40 -1.07 -11.94
N ILE A 217 9.55 -2.11 -12.02
CA ILE A 217 8.51 -2.31 -11.01
C ILE A 217 9.17 -2.68 -9.68
N ASN A 218 8.81 -1.95 -8.63
CA ASN A 218 9.47 -2.04 -7.34
C ASN A 218 8.58 -2.63 -6.24
N THR A 219 7.29 -2.84 -6.49
CA THR A 219 6.34 -3.31 -5.47
C THR A 219 5.34 -4.29 -6.07
N VAL A 220 4.94 -5.30 -5.31
CA VAL A 220 3.79 -6.15 -5.62
C VAL A 220 2.79 -6.12 -4.47
N ARG A 221 1.50 -6.14 -4.80
CA ARG A 221 0.42 -6.39 -3.85
C ARG A 221 -0.06 -7.83 -4.02
N ILE A 222 -0.12 -8.58 -2.93
CA ILE A 222 -0.45 -10.01 -2.91
C ILE A 222 -1.78 -10.21 -2.17
N PRO A 223 -2.90 -10.40 -2.90
CA PRO A 223 -4.19 -10.77 -2.32
C PRO A 223 -4.16 -12.15 -1.68
N VAL A 224 -4.63 -12.26 -0.43
CA VAL A 224 -4.83 -13.53 0.29
C VAL A 224 -6.20 -13.53 0.97
N GLY A 225 -6.90 -14.66 0.94
CA GLY A 225 -8.06 -14.88 1.81
C GLY A 225 -7.63 -15.35 3.19
N HIS A 226 -8.52 -15.27 4.18
CA HIS A 226 -8.25 -15.81 5.50
C HIS A 226 -7.92 -17.32 5.45
N TRP A 227 -8.53 -18.06 4.51
CA TRP A 227 -8.26 -19.48 4.26
C TRP A 227 -6.85 -19.73 3.70
N SER A 228 -6.30 -18.79 2.93
CA SER A 228 -4.96 -18.89 2.32
C SER A 228 -3.82 -18.84 3.33
N ILE A 229 -4.12 -18.46 4.58
CA ILE A 229 -3.14 -18.40 5.69
C ILE A 229 -2.88 -19.80 6.27
N GLY A 230 -3.81 -20.72 6.11
CA GLY A 230 -3.65 -22.12 6.49
C GLY A 230 -4.93 -22.75 7.07
N PRO A 231 -4.92 -24.06 7.32
CA PRO A 231 -6.12 -24.83 7.67
C PRO A 231 -6.78 -24.32 8.96
N PHE A 232 -5.98 -23.87 9.93
CA PHE A 232 -6.49 -23.30 11.17
C PHE A 232 -7.40 -22.08 10.94
N TYR A 233 -7.05 -21.23 9.98
CA TYR A 233 -7.81 -20.04 9.64
C TYR A 233 -8.95 -20.31 8.65
N ALA A 234 -9.15 -21.55 8.21
CA ALA A 234 -10.38 -21.96 7.55
C ALA A 234 -11.47 -22.41 8.54
N LEU A 235 -11.11 -22.74 9.79
CA LEU A 235 -12.04 -23.22 10.82
C LEU A 235 -13.04 -22.13 11.24
N ASN A 236 -14.24 -22.55 11.65
CA ASN A 236 -15.37 -21.69 12.00
C ASN A 236 -15.78 -20.75 10.85
N SER A 237 -15.63 -21.22 9.62
CA SER A 237 -16.03 -20.51 8.41
C SER A 237 -16.66 -21.49 7.42
N ARG A 238 -17.17 -20.97 6.32
CA ARG A 238 -17.70 -21.78 5.22
C ARG A 238 -16.62 -22.61 4.51
N PHE A 239 -15.35 -22.24 4.66
CA PHE A 239 -14.19 -22.97 4.12
C PHE A 239 -13.78 -24.18 4.97
N GLU A 240 -14.30 -24.33 6.19
CA GLU A 240 -13.92 -25.41 7.12
C GLU A 240 -13.95 -26.82 6.50
N PRO A 241 -14.95 -27.22 5.67
CA PRO A 241 -14.96 -28.53 5.03
C PRO A 241 -13.80 -28.80 4.08
N TRP A 242 -13.05 -27.77 3.68
CA TRP A 242 -11.90 -27.82 2.79
C TRP A 242 -10.62 -27.29 3.45
N ALA A 243 -10.58 -27.19 4.78
CA ALA A 243 -9.43 -26.64 5.50
C ALA A 243 -8.09 -27.29 5.06
N ASP A 244 -8.07 -28.60 4.85
CA ASP A 244 -6.87 -29.35 4.46
C ASP A 244 -6.31 -28.98 3.08
N VAL A 245 -7.12 -28.38 2.19
CA VAL A 245 -6.65 -27.84 0.90
C VAL A 245 -5.56 -26.79 1.10
N TYR A 246 -5.61 -26.07 2.22
CA TYR A 246 -4.72 -24.95 2.52
C TYR A 246 -3.57 -25.36 3.44
N GLN A 247 -3.29 -26.66 3.62
CA GLN A 247 -2.24 -27.15 4.52
C GLN A 247 -0.87 -26.50 4.27
N PHE A 248 -0.52 -26.25 3.00
CA PHE A 248 0.78 -25.68 2.61
C PHE A 248 0.69 -24.28 1.98
N SER A 249 -0.49 -23.66 1.94
CA SER A 249 -0.71 -22.38 1.23
C SER A 249 0.23 -21.27 1.71
N TRP A 250 0.48 -21.15 3.02
CA TRP A 250 1.39 -20.15 3.57
C TRP A 250 2.84 -20.32 3.09
N ARG A 251 3.28 -21.54 2.74
CA ARG A 251 4.62 -21.75 2.18
C ARG A 251 4.74 -21.14 0.79
N TYR A 252 3.68 -21.21 -0.01
CA TYR A 252 3.64 -20.57 -1.33
C TYR A 252 3.68 -19.03 -1.20
N VAL A 253 2.93 -18.48 -0.24
CA VAL A 253 2.96 -17.04 0.07
C VAL A 253 4.37 -16.61 0.53
N ALA A 254 4.99 -17.34 1.46
CA ALA A 254 6.34 -17.05 1.93
C ALA A 254 7.38 -17.17 0.81
N ARG A 255 7.24 -18.14 -0.09
CA ARG A 255 8.10 -18.28 -1.27
C ARG A 255 7.97 -17.07 -2.20
N ALA A 256 6.75 -16.55 -2.41
CA ALA A 256 6.52 -15.32 -3.17
C ALA A 256 7.24 -14.11 -2.54
N ILE A 257 7.17 -13.97 -1.22
CA ILE A 257 7.87 -12.90 -0.47
C ILE A 257 9.39 -13.02 -0.64
N ASN A 258 9.93 -14.24 -0.58
CA ASN A 258 11.36 -14.51 -0.80
C ASN A 258 11.80 -14.26 -2.25
N TRP A 259 10.99 -14.63 -3.25
CA TRP A 259 11.23 -14.27 -4.65
C TRP A 259 11.26 -12.74 -4.80
N ALA A 260 10.29 -12.02 -4.24
CA ALA A 260 10.29 -10.56 -4.25
C ALA A 260 11.57 -9.98 -3.62
N ALA A 261 12.02 -10.54 -2.49
CA ALA A 261 13.23 -10.09 -1.80
C ALA A 261 14.48 -10.23 -2.68
N LYS A 262 14.60 -11.33 -3.43
CA LYS A 262 15.73 -11.60 -4.34
C LYS A 262 15.87 -10.56 -5.46
N TYR A 263 14.77 -9.96 -5.88
CA TYR A 263 14.72 -8.96 -6.96
C TYR A 263 14.46 -7.54 -6.44
N ASP A 264 14.67 -7.30 -5.15
CA ASP A 264 14.47 -6.00 -4.49
C ASP A 264 13.04 -5.41 -4.61
N ILE A 265 12.06 -6.28 -4.76
CA ILE A 265 10.63 -5.94 -4.84
C ILE A 265 10.03 -5.95 -3.42
N GLY A 266 9.33 -4.86 -3.11
CA GLY A 266 8.53 -4.73 -1.89
C GLY A 266 7.21 -5.49 -1.97
N VAL A 267 6.72 -6.01 -0.85
CA VAL A 267 5.43 -6.72 -0.77
C VAL A 267 4.44 -5.98 0.11
N ILE A 268 3.25 -5.70 -0.43
CA ILE A 268 2.05 -5.40 0.34
C ILE A 268 1.24 -6.70 0.42
N LEU A 269 1.10 -7.28 1.61
CA LEU A 269 0.25 -8.45 1.81
C LEU A 269 -1.17 -7.98 2.14
N ASP A 270 -2.14 -8.39 1.33
CA ASP A 270 -3.51 -7.86 1.38
C ASP A 270 -4.53 -8.91 1.80
N MET A 271 -5.24 -8.63 2.91
CA MET A 271 -6.37 -9.44 3.34
C MET A 271 -7.57 -9.18 2.42
N HIS A 272 -7.66 -9.99 1.37
CA HIS A 272 -8.59 -9.83 0.27
C HIS A 272 -9.97 -10.44 0.53
N GLY A 273 -10.03 -11.49 1.36
CA GLY A 273 -11.26 -12.15 1.77
C GLY A 273 -11.30 -12.40 3.27
N ALA A 274 -12.20 -11.71 3.98
CA ALA A 274 -12.40 -11.87 5.41
C ALA A 274 -13.39 -12.98 5.77
N TYR A 275 -13.41 -13.38 7.04
CA TYR A 275 -14.43 -14.28 7.56
C TYR A 275 -15.83 -13.71 7.26
N GLY A 276 -16.69 -14.50 6.62
CA GLY A 276 -18.07 -14.11 6.31
C GLY A 276 -18.24 -13.15 5.14
N SER A 277 -17.15 -12.78 4.44
CA SER A 277 -17.11 -11.76 3.38
C SER A 277 -17.48 -10.34 3.83
N GLN A 278 -16.66 -9.39 3.41
CA GLN A 278 -16.80 -7.97 3.70
C GLN A 278 -17.62 -7.20 2.64
N ASN A 279 -17.90 -7.82 1.50
CA ASN A 279 -18.58 -7.18 0.36
C ASN A 279 -19.54 -8.08 -0.43
N GLY A 280 -19.56 -9.38 -0.18
CA GLY A 280 -20.47 -10.35 -0.81
C GLY A 280 -20.11 -10.70 -2.26
N GLN A 281 -18.94 -10.27 -2.74
CA GLN A 281 -18.51 -10.44 -4.11
C GLN A 281 -17.53 -11.61 -4.25
N SER A 282 -17.50 -12.26 -5.42
CA SER A 282 -16.71 -13.48 -5.65
C SER A 282 -15.23 -13.34 -5.29
N HIS A 283 -14.63 -12.17 -5.51
CA HIS A 283 -13.23 -11.90 -5.17
C HIS A 283 -12.95 -11.96 -3.65
N SER A 284 -13.96 -11.83 -2.79
CA SER A 284 -13.86 -12.11 -1.34
C SER A 284 -13.96 -13.60 -0.98
N GLY A 285 -14.03 -14.49 -1.99
CA GLY A 285 -14.18 -15.94 -1.85
C GLY A 285 -15.62 -16.45 -1.81
N ILE A 286 -16.61 -15.57 -1.68
CA ILE A 286 -18.04 -15.89 -1.58
C ILE A 286 -18.81 -15.07 -2.63
N SER A 287 -19.67 -15.71 -3.43
CA SER A 287 -20.42 -15.01 -4.51
C SER A 287 -21.94 -14.99 -4.32
N ASP A 288 -22.45 -15.17 -3.10
CA ASP A 288 -23.90 -15.17 -2.81
C ASP A 288 -24.43 -13.85 -2.25
N GLY A 289 -23.59 -12.81 -2.20
CA GLY A 289 -23.96 -11.48 -1.70
C GLY A 289 -23.92 -11.35 -0.17
N SER A 290 -23.61 -12.40 0.59
CA SER A 290 -23.55 -12.31 2.05
C SER A 290 -22.40 -11.41 2.52
N THR A 291 -22.64 -10.64 3.58
CA THR A 291 -21.65 -9.74 4.20
C THR A 291 -21.55 -9.94 5.70
N ASP A 292 -21.39 -11.20 6.11
CA ASP A 292 -21.38 -11.62 7.51
C ASP A 292 -20.10 -11.21 8.25
N PHE A 293 -19.12 -10.63 7.57
CA PHE A 293 -17.92 -10.05 8.20
C PHE A 293 -18.27 -9.15 9.38
N PHE A 294 -19.33 -8.33 9.27
CA PHE A 294 -19.71 -7.33 10.27
C PHE A 294 -20.31 -7.89 11.56
N THR A 295 -20.31 -9.20 11.75
CA THR A 295 -20.57 -9.79 13.07
C THR A 295 -19.33 -9.67 13.96
N GLU A 296 -19.51 -9.44 15.26
CA GLU A 296 -18.38 -9.31 16.19
C GLU A 296 -17.45 -10.54 16.17
N ALA A 297 -18.01 -11.74 15.98
CA ALA A 297 -17.25 -12.97 15.87
C ALA A 297 -16.34 -12.99 14.63
N ASN A 298 -16.85 -12.63 13.45
CA ASN A 298 -16.08 -12.65 12.21
C ASN A 298 -15.07 -11.51 12.15
N MET A 299 -15.42 -10.31 12.62
CA MET A 299 -14.50 -9.19 12.80
C MET A 299 -13.35 -9.57 13.73
N LYS A 300 -13.63 -10.22 14.86
CA LYS A 300 -12.58 -10.69 15.78
C LYS A 300 -11.68 -11.73 15.13
N ARG A 301 -12.23 -12.73 14.44
CA ARG A 301 -11.43 -13.77 13.77
C ARG A 301 -10.54 -13.20 12.68
N THR A 302 -11.05 -12.26 11.90
CA THR A 302 -10.26 -11.55 10.89
C THR A 302 -9.13 -10.74 11.53
N ALA A 303 -9.39 -10.06 12.65
CA ALA A 303 -8.35 -9.38 13.43
C ALA A 303 -7.30 -10.37 13.98
N ASP A 304 -7.71 -11.53 14.48
CA ASP A 304 -6.79 -12.57 14.97
C ASP A 304 -5.85 -13.07 13.85
N VAL A 305 -6.33 -13.18 12.61
CA VAL A 305 -5.51 -13.52 11.43
C VAL A 305 -4.49 -12.41 11.14
N LEU A 306 -4.91 -11.15 11.15
CA LEU A 306 -4.03 -9.99 10.89
C LEU A 306 -2.94 -9.83 11.95
N ILE A 307 -3.26 -10.09 13.22
CA ILE A 307 -2.28 -10.10 14.31
C ILE A 307 -1.26 -11.20 14.09
N TRP A 308 -1.70 -12.40 13.68
CA TRP A 308 -0.78 -13.49 13.35
C TRP A 308 0.12 -13.14 12.17
N ILE A 309 -0.44 -12.63 11.07
CA ILE A 309 0.34 -12.16 9.91
C ILE A 309 1.39 -11.14 10.39
N THR A 310 1.02 -10.19 11.24
CA THR A 310 1.94 -9.18 11.78
C THR A 310 3.10 -9.83 12.56
N ASN A 311 2.84 -10.87 13.36
CA ASN A 311 3.89 -11.60 14.06
C ASN A 311 4.86 -12.28 13.08
N GLU A 312 4.35 -12.82 11.97
CA GLU A 312 5.15 -13.59 11.03
C GLU A 312 6.00 -12.72 10.09
N ILE A 313 5.56 -11.51 9.75
CA ILE A 313 6.19 -10.73 8.67
C ILE A 313 6.56 -9.28 8.99
N ALA A 314 6.33 -8.78 10.21
CA ALA A 314 6.68 -7.39 10.56
C ALA A 314 8.20 -7.11 10.53
N ASP A 315 9.02 -8.14 10.70
CA ASP A 315 10.49 -8.11 10.66
C ASP A 315 11.06 -8.64 9.33
N VAL A 316 10.22 -8.77 8.29
CA VAL A 316 10.70 -9.14 6.96
C VAL A 316 11.06 -7.88 6.18
N THR A 317 12.33 -7.77 5.81
CA THR A 317 12.95 -6.55 5.25
C THR A 317 12.20 -5.96 4.05
N ASN A 318 11.70 -6.81 3.15
CA ASN A 318 11.00 -6.37 1.93
C ASN A 318 9.47 -6.33 2.05
N VAL A 319 8.91 -6.54 3.25
CA VAL A 319 7.49 -6.28 3.47
C VAL A 319 7.29 -4.78 3.73
N VAL A 320 6.63 -4.14 2.76
CA VAL A 320 6.36 -2.70 2.77
C VAL A 320 4.98 -2.37 3.32
N GLY A 321 4.12 -3.37 3.54
CA GLY A 321 2.85 -3.17 4.22
C GLY A 321 2.03 -4.43 4.46
N ILE A 322 1.09 -4.32 5.39
CA ILE A 322 -0.01 -5.26 5.60
C ILE A 322 -1.31 -4.49 5.41
N GLN A 323 -2.15 -4.90 4.46
CA GLN A 323 -3.47 -4.33 4.25
C GLN A 323 -4.53 -5.11 5.02
N LEU A 324 -5.24 -4.38 5.89
CA LEU A 324 -6.18 -4.96 6.86
C LEU A 324 -7.38 -5.62 6.19
N LEU A 325 -7.92 -4.99 5.15
CA LEU A 325 -9.11 -5.48 4.46
C LEU A 325 -9.29 -4.82 3.11
N ASN A 326 -9.51 -5.64 2.08
CA ASN A 326 -9.84 -5.19 0.73
C ASN A 326 -11.32 -4.85 0.58
N GLU A 327 -11.65 -3.71 -0.03
CA GLU A 327 -13.00 -3.33 -0.48
C GLU A 327 -14.17 -3.69 0.46
N PRO A 328 -14.14 -3.39 1.78
CA PRO A 328 -15.30 -3.62 2.64
C PRO A 328 -16.44 -2.65 2.31
N GLN A 329 -17.67 -3.05 2.63
CA GLN A 329 -18.79 -2.11 2.66
C GLN A 329 -18.57 -1.01 3.71
N ASP A 330 -18.94 0.24 3.40
CA ASP A 330 -18.88 1.34 4.36
C ASP A 330 -20.01 1.22 5.41
N ARG A 331 -19.79 0.37 6.43
CA ARG A 331 -20.68 0.22 7.58
C ARG A 331 -20.09 0.88 8.83
N ALA A 332 -20.96 1.19 9.80
CA ALA A 332 -20.57 1.92 11.00
C ALA A 332 -19.53 1.16 11.85
N GLU A 333 -19.58 -0.17 11.83
CA GLU A 333 -18.71 -1.09 12.56
C GLU A 333 -17.28 -1.12 12.03
N LEU A 334 -17.08 -0.80 10.74
CA LEU A 334 -15.79 -0.90 10.04
C LEU A 334 -14.72 -0.01 10.67
N TRP A 335 -15.03 1.26 10.88
CA TRP A 335 -14.03 2.27 11.29
C TRP A 335 -13.55 2.07 12.74
N PRO A 336 -14.43 1.75 13.71
CA PRO A 336 -14.00 1.28 15.02
C PRO A 336 -13.20 -0.02 14.96
N TRP A 337 -13.57 -0.96 14.08
CA TRP A 337 -12.83 -2.21 13.89
C TRP A 337 -11.42 -1.97 13.36
N TYR A 338 -11.23 -1.10 12.36
CA TYR A 338 -9.91 -0.70 11.89
C TYR A 338 -9.03 -0.17 13.02
N ASN A 339 -9.54 0.77 13.83
CA ASN A 339 -8.79 1.30 14.95
C ASN A 339 -8.37 0.21 15.95
N ARG A 340 -9.33 -0.58 16.45
CA ARG A 340 -9.02 -1.64 17.43
C ARG A 340 -8.06 -2.68 16.87
N THR A 341 -8.20 -3.05 15.60
CA THR A 341 -7.37 -4.06 14.95
C THR A 341 -5.96 -3.54 14.71
N MET A 342 -5.79 -2.32 14.20
CA MET A 342 -4.47 -1.70 14.04
C MET A 342 -3.76 -1.59 15.40
N ASP A 343 -4.45 -1.15 16.45
CA ASP A 343 -3.86 -1.04 17.79
C ASP A 343 -3.42 -2.41 18.33
N ALA A 344 -4.21 -3.46 18.07
CA ALA A 344 -3.82 -4.83 18.42
C ALA A 344 -2.62 -5.33 17.60
N MET A 345 -2.56 -5.04 16.29
CA MET A 345 -1.42 -5.37 15.43
C MET A 345 -0.15 -4.65 15.90
N ARG A 346 -0.22 -3.38 16.28
CA ARG A 346 0.92 -2.63 16.85
C ARG A 346 1.50 -3.27 18.11
N ASN A 347 0.67 -3.97 18.87
CA ASN A 347 1.06 -4.67 20.10
C ASN A 347 1.54 -6.11 19.85
N ALA A 348 1.52 -6.61 18.61
CA ALA A 348 1.89 -8.00 18.29
C ALA A 348 3.40 -8.24 18.52
N THR A 349 4.25 -7.36 17.99
CA THR A 349 5.72 -7.44 18.11
C THR A 349 6.34 -6.06 18.25
N SER A 350 7.60 -5.97 18.68
CA SER A 350 8.34 -4.70 18.67
C SER A 350 8.56 -4.13 17.26
N TYR A 351 8.64 -4.98 16.23
CA TYR A 351 8.79 -4.54 14.84
C TYR A 351 7.51 -3.95 14.27
N ALA A 352 6.35 -4.35 14.80
CA ALA A 352 5.04 -3.86 14.39
C ALA A 352 4.88 -2.34 14.59
N ALA A 353 5.71 -1.68 15.39
CA ALA A 353 5.70 -0.21 15.52
C ALA A 353 6.08 0.53 14.23
N THR A 354 6.81 -0.12 13.31
CA THR A 354 7.43 0.53 12.14
C THR A 354 6.92 0.06 10.79
N ILE A 355 6.13 -1.03 10.74
CA ILE A 355 5.56 -1.53 9.49
C ILE A 355 4.36 -0.65 9.07
N PRO A 356 4.21 -0.26 7.80
CA PRO A 356 3.02 0.46 7.37
C PRO A 356 1.78 -0.45 7.42
N LEU A 357 0.69 0.02 8.02
CA LEU A 357 -0.60 -0.68 8.01
C LEU A 357 -1.52 0.01 7.00
N TYR A 358 -1.92 -0.74 5.98
CA TYR A 358 -2.77 -0.27 4.91
C TYR A 358 -4.24 -0.60 5.23
N PHE A 359 -5.18 0.25 4.79
CA PHE A 359 -6.60 -0.06 4.87
C PHE A 359 -7.34 0.51 3.65
N HIS A 360 -8.32 -0.23 3.12
CA HIS A 360 -9.16 0.28 2.05
C HIS A 360 -10.17 1.29 2.59
N ASP A 361 -10.40 2.38 1.86
CA ASP A 361 -11.25 3.50 2.28
C ASP A 361 -12.77 3.27 2.13
N ALA A 362 -13.18 2.06 1.79
CA ALA A 362 -14.56 1.65 1.51
C ALA A 362 -15.23 2.53 0.42
N PHE A 363 -14.44 2.97 -0.57
CA PHE A 363 -14.83 3.89 -1.64
C PHE A 363 -15.25 5.28 -1.12
N LYS A 364 -14.71 5.69 0.04
CA LYS A 364 -14.94 6.99 0.68
C LYS A 364 -13.60 7.69 0.96
N LEU A 365 -12.99 8.21 -0.11
CA LEU A 365 -11.64 8.81 -0.08
C LEU A 365 -11.47 9.83 1.06
N GLU A 366 -12.41 10.75 1.25
CA GLU A 366 -12.33 11.79 2.28
C GLU A 366 -12.46 11.24 3.70
N LYS A 367 -13.22 10.15 3.87
CA LYS A 367 -13.39 9.48 5.16
C LYS A 367 -12.13 8.73 5.54
N GLY A 368 -11.51 8.04 4.58
CA GLY A 368 -10.18 7.43 4.73
C GLY A 368 -9.12 8.47 5.08
N ALA A 369 -9.10 9.62 4.39
CA ALA A 369 -8.09 10.64 4.63
C ALA A 369 -8.20 11.22 6.05
N LYS A 370 -9.42 11.46 6.53
CA LYS A 370 -9.69 11.86 7.92
C LYS A 370 -9.30 10.78 8.93
N PHE A 371 -9.50 9.51 8.60
CA PHE A 371 -9.07 8.40 9.47
C PHE A 371 -7.56 8.41 9.66
N VAL A 372 -6.79 8.55 8.57
CA VAL A 372 -5.32 8.72 8.63
C VAL A 372 -4.95 9.96 9.44
N ALA A 373 -5.62 11.09 9.20
CA ALA A 373 -5.36 12.34 9.90
C ALA A 373 -5.49 12.21 11.43
N ASN A 374 -6.41 11.36 11.89
CA ASN A 374 -6.68 11.10 13.32
C ASN A 374 -5.72 10.08 13.96
N ARG A 375 -4.92 9.38 13.17
CA ARG A 375 -3.89 8.46 13.66
C ARG A 375 -2.51 9.10 13.57
N THR A 376 -1.61 8.72 14.47
CA THR A 376 -0.23 9.23 14.54
C THR A 376 0.81 8.19 14.12
N ASP A 377 0.45 6.91 14.12
CA ASP A 377 1.28 5.82 13.63
C ASP A 377 1.25 5.72 12.10
N PHE A 378 2.15 4.91 11.53
CA PHE A 378 2.30 4.78 10.08
C PHE A 378 1.15 3.95 9.47
N VAL A 379 0.05 4.64 9.19
CA VAL A 379 -1.15 4.09 8.54
C VAL A 379 -1.32 4.70 7.16
N VAL A 380 -1.63 3.85 6.19
CA VAL A 380 -1.76 4.19 4.78
C VAL A 380 -3.18 3.91 4.30
N GLN A 381 -3.82 4.93 3.73
CA GLN A 381 -5.07 4.76 3.02
C GLN A 381 -4.83 4.14 1.66
N ASP A 382 -5.61 3.13 1.33
CA ASP A 382 -5.71 2.55 0.00
C ASP A 382 -7.03 2.97 -0.67
N HIS A 383 -6.92 3.50 -1.88
CA HIS A 383 -8.04 3.89 -2.74
C HIS A 383 -8.02 3.10 -4.05
N HIS A 384 -9.16 2.56 -4.44
CA HIS A 384 -9.32 1.90 -5.74
C HIS A 384 -9.99 2.83 -6.74
N SER A 385 -9.40 2.99 -7.92
CA SER A 385 -9.86 3.94 -8.93
C SER A 385 -10.14 3.23 -10.26
N TYR A 386 -11.42 3.19 -10.64
CA TYR A 386 -11.89 2.60 -11.89
C TYR A 386 -12.92 3.49 -12.58
N TYR A 387 -12.94 3.45 -13.92
CA TYR A 387 -13.75 4.31 -14.78
C TYR A 387 -14.59 3.50 -15.78
N VAL A 388 -15.09 2.34 -15.35
CA VAL A 388 -15.80 1.39 -16.22
C VAL A 388 -17.03 0.74 -15.58
N TYR A 389 -17.35 1.10 -14.34
CA TYR A 389 -18.37 0.39 -13.55
C TYR A 389 -19.66 1.16 -13.35
N THR A 390 -19.62 2.49 -13.42
CA THR A 390 -20.85 3.29 -13.28
C THR A 390 -21.41 3.67 -14.63
N PRO A 391 -22.75 3.85 -14.76
CA PRO A 391 -23.35 4.42 -15.97
C PRO A 391 -22.72 5.75 -16.37
N SER A 392 -22.34 6.59 -15.40
CA SER A 392 -21.63 7.84 -15.66
C SER A 392 -20.27 7.64 -16.31
N ASP A 393 -19.51 6.63 -15.89
CA ASP A 393 -18.19 6.37 -16.48
C ASP A 393 -18.32 5.83 -17.91
N ILE A 394 -19.26 4.92 -18.13
CA ILE A 394 -19.52 4.28 -19.43
C ILE A 394 -19.99 5.31 -20.47
N ALA A 395 -20.71 6.36 -20.03
CA ALA A 395 -21.21 7.42 -20.90
C ALA A 395 -20.14 8.42 -21.35
N LEU A 396 -18.99 8.48 -20.69
CA LEU A 396 -17.92 9.44 -21.01
C LEU A 396 -17.03 8.93 -22.15
N SER A 397 -16.65 9.82 -23.06
CA SER A 397 -15.62 9.53 -24.06
C SER A 397 -14.22 9.48 -23.44
N ALA A 398 -13.27 8.81 -24.08
CA ALA A 398 -11.87 8.73 -23.64
C ALA A 398 -11.28 10.12 -23.34
N LYS A 399 -11.53 11.11 -24.22
CA LYS A 399 -11.07 12.49 -24.04
C LYS A 399 -11.74 13.19 -22.86
N ALA A 400 -13.00 12.87 -22.57
CA ALA A 400 -13.69 13.42 -21.40
C ALA A 400 -13.10 12.84 -20.11
N HIS A 401 -12.86 11.53 -20.06
CA HIS A 401 -12.15 10.88 -18.96
C HIS A 401 -10.80 11.53 -18.69
N ILE A 402 -9.94 11.67 -19.72
CA ILE A 402 -8.63 12.32 -19.59
C ILE A 402 -8.75 13.72 -18.97
N ARG A 403 -9.66 14.56 -19.47
CA ARG A 403 -9.86 15.92 -18.92
C ARG A 403 -10.32 15.90 -17.46
N THR A 404 -11.21 14.98 -17.10
CA THR A 404 -11.73 14.87 -15.74
C THR A 404 -10.66 14.37 -14.77
N ILE A 405 -9.85 13.39 -15.21
CA ILE A 405 -8.75 12.80 -14.45
C ILE A 405 -7.67 13.85 -14.18
N SER A 406 -7.14 14.47 -15.24
CA SER A 406 -6.07 15.48 -15.13
C SER A 406 -6.50 16.81 -14.51
N GLY A 407 -7.81 17.04 -14.35
CA GLY A 407 -8.36 18.23 -13.71
C GLY A 407 -8.96 17.91 -12.35
N ARG A 408 -10.29 17.84 -12.29
CA ARG A 408 -11.05 17.73 -11.04
C ARG A 408 -10.60 16.58 -10.13
N ILE A 409 -10.30 15.40 -10.70
CA ILE A 409 -9.90 14.24 -9.90
C ILE A 409 -8.49 14.45 -9.33
N SER A 410 -7.55 14.96 -10.13
CA SER A 410 -6.22 15.33 -9.65
C SER A 410 -6.29 16.31 -8.47
N ASP A 411 -7.09 17.37 -8.58
CA ASP A 411 -7.28 18.36 -7.50
C ASP A 411 -7.88 17.72 -6.24
N TRP A 412 -8.92 16.90 -6.43
CA TRP A 412 -9.60 16.20 -5.34
C TRP A 412 -8.67 15.22 -4.61
N MET A 413 -7.94 14.39 -5.35
CA MET A 413 -6.96 13.45 -4.81
C MET A 413 -5.81 14.16 -4.10
N SER A 414 -5.30 15.25 -4.67
CA SER A 414 -4.26 16.07 -4.01
C SER A 414 -4.75 16.59 -2.66
N GLY A 415 -5.98 17.13 -2.60
CA GLY A 415 -6.56 17.62 -1.37
C GLY A 415 -6.71 16.53 -0.30
N GLN A 416 -7.11 15.31 -0.68
CA GLN A 416 -7.23 14.21 0.27
C GLN A 416 -5.87 13.64 0.68
N SER A 417 -4.90 13.59 -0.23
CA SER A 417 -3.51 13.26 0.09
C SER A 417 -2.94 14.21 1.14
N ASP A 418 -3.18 15.52 1.03
CA ASP A 418 -2.71 16.50 2.02
C ASP A 418 -3.32 16.24 3.40
N VAL A 419 -4.63 15.96 3.47
CA VAL A 419 -5.31 15.58 4.72
C VAL A 419 -4.71 14.29 5.31
N ALA A 420 -4.46 13.29 4.46
CA ALA A 420 -3.85 12.01 4.83
C ALA A 420 -2.34 12.09 5.08
N ARG A 421 -1.73 13.29 5.07
CA ARG A 421 -0.27 13.46 5.21
C ARG A 421 0.50 12.59 4.20
N ARG A 422 0.07 12.61 2.95
CA ARG A 422 0.63 11.81 1.86
C ARG A 422 0.61 10.29 2.07
N ASN A 423 -0.04 9.79 3.13
CA ASN A 423 -0.24 8.36 3.35
C ASN A 423 -1.48 7.86 2.59
N LEU A 424 -1.41 7.99 1.27
CA LEU A 424 -2.43 7.56 0.34
C LEU A 424 -1.73 6.77 -0.77
N ILE A 425 -2.26 5.61 -1.14
CA ILE A 425 -1.88 4.85 -2.33
C ILE A 425 -3.11 4.62 -3.20
N VAL A 426 -2.89 4.41 -4.50
CA VAL A 426 -3.92 3.83 -5.37
C VAL A 426 -3.64 2.34 -5.55
N GLY A 427 -4.21 1.50 -4.68
CA GLY A 427 -3.93 0.07 -4.61
C GLY A 427 -4.49 -0.73 -5.78
N GLU A 428 -5.53 -0.21 -6.44
CA GLU A 428 -6.06 -0.81 -7.65
C GLU A 428 -6.48 0.26 -8.67
N TRP A 429 -6.03 0.07 -9.91
CA TRP A 429 -6.44 0.83 -11.09
C TRP A 429 -6.10 0.04 -12.35
N SER A 430 -6.66 0.39 -13.51
CA SER A 430 -6.35 -0.29 -14.77
C SER A 430 -6.41 0.66 -15.97
N CYS A 431 -5.93 0.20 -17.13
CA CYS A 431 -6.12 0.92 -18.40
C CYS A 431 -7.49 0.59 -19.05
N ALA A 432 -8.39 -0.11 -18.36
CA ALA A 432 -9.66 -0.52 -18.92
C ALA A 432 -10.55 0.68 -19.21
N LEU A 433 -11.15 0.69 -20.39
CA LEU A 433 -12.02 1.74 -20.87
C LEU A 433 -13.22 1.09 -21.55
N ALA A 434 -14.42 1.56 -21.25
CA ALA A 434 -15.65 1.04 -21.83
C ALA A 434 -15.64 1.20 -23.36
N GLU A 435 -16.33 0.31 -24.07
CA GLU A 435 -16.33 0.34 -25.54
C GLU A 435 -16.97 1.63 -26.08
N ASN A 436 -18.09 2.04 -25.50
CA ASN A 436 -18.76 3.31 -25.83
C ASN A 436 -17.85 4.54 -25.65
N SER A 437 -16.89 4.49 -24.73
CA SER A 437 -15.93 5.59 -24.54
C SER A 437 -15.00 5.77 -25.74
N LYS A 438 -14.90 4.77 -26.63
CA LYS A 438 -14.05 4.74 -27.82
C LYS A 438 -14.81 5.05 -29.11
N ASP A 439 -16.15 4.99 -29.13
CA ASP A 439 -16.99 5.12 -30.33
C ASP A 439 -16.70 6.37 -31.19
N GLN A 440 -16.33 7.48 -30.54
CA GLN A 440 -16.03 8.75 -31.20
C GLN A 440 -14.53 8.98 -31.45
N SER A 441 -13.69 7.98 -31.17
CA SER A 441 -12.25 8.09 -31.32
C SER A 441 -11.81 7.70 -32.73
N THR A 442 -10.97 8.54 -33.33
CA THR A 442 -10.26 8.23 -34.59
C THR A 442 -8.99 7.41 -34.35
N ASP A 443 -8.55 7.28 -33.10
CA ASP A 443 -7.40 6.49 -32.66
C ASP A 443 -7.72 5.89 -31.27
N PRO A 444 -8.59 4.86 -31.20
CA PRO A 444 -9.03 4.28 -29.93
C PRO A 444 -7.88 3.79 -29.05
N GLU A 445 -6.85 3.19 -29.65
CA GLU A 445 -5.69 2.70 -28.93
C GLU A 445 -4.86 3.85 -28.35
N GLY A 446 -4.61 4.91 -29.13
CA GLY A 446 -3.89 6.08 -28.66
C GLY A 446 -4.66 6.89 -27.62
N ASP A 447 -5.98 6.95 -27.72
CA ASP A 447 -6.81 7.58 -26.69
C ASP A 447 -6.85 6.75 -25.40
N GLN A 448 -6.88 5.41 -25.48
CA GLN A 448 -6.78 4.53 -24.30
C GLN A 448 -5.39 4.60 -23.66
N ARG A 449 -4.32 4.72 -24.44
CA ARG A 449 -2.96 4.99 -23.94
C ARG A 449 -2.90 6.31 -23.17
N LYS A 450 -3.40 7.41 -23.75
CA LYS A 450 -3.45 8.72 -23.05
C LYS A 450 -4.31 8.70 -21.79
N PHE A 451 -5.40 7.95 -21.79
CA PHE A 451 -6.21 7.71 -20.61
C PHE A 451 -5.42 7.01 -19.51
N CYS A 452 -4.66 5.97 -19.86
CA CYS A 452 -3.83 5.26 -18.89
C CYS A 452 -2.65 6.12 -18.37
N GLU A 453 -2.02 6.90 -19.26
CA GLU A 453 -0.99 7.88 -18.89
C GLU A 453 -1.52 8.94 -17.92
N ALA A 454 -2.69 9.51 -18.19
CA ALA A 454 -3.31 10.52 -17.31
C ALA A 454 -3.56 9.99 -15.89
N GLN A 455 -4.07 8.76 -15.77
CA GLN A 455 -4.25 8.09 -14.47
C GLN A 455 -2.91 7.92 -13.74
N ARG A 456 -1.92 7.30 -14.41
CA ARG A 456 -0.59 7.04 -13.83
C ARG A 456 0.06 8.33 -13.34
N ASP A 457 0.01 9.39 -14.14
CA ASP A 457 0.65 10.67 -13.83
C ASP A 457 -0.03 11.33 -12.61
N VAL A 458 -1.36 11.30 -12.53
CA VAL A 458 -2.09 11.76 -11.35
C VAL A 458 -1.73 10.94 -10.13
N TYR A 459 -1.70 9.61 -10.21
CA TYR A 459 -1.39 8.76 -9.05
C TYR A 459 0.05 8.96 -8.59
N ALA A 460 1.02 8.98 -9.51
CA ALA A 460 2.42 9.23 -9.17
C ALA A 460 2.66 10.61 -8.52
N THR A 461 1.83 11.61 -8.81
CA THR A 461 2.01 12.98 -8.29
C THR A 461 1.11 13.32 -7.10
N THR A 462 -0.02 12.64 -6.93
CA THR A 462 -0.99 12.92 -5.85
C THR A 462 -0.95 11.88 -4.73
N SER A 463 -0.31 10.73 -4.91
CA SER A 463 -0.21 9.68 -3.87
C SER A 463 1.25 9.26 -3.61
N ALA A 464 1.45 8.40 -2.61
CA ALA A 464 2.73 7.74 -2.34
C ALA A 464 3.03 6.57 -3.28
N GLY A 465 2.13 6.27 -4.22
CA GLY A 465 2.30 5.18 -5.16
C GLY A 465 1.03 4.62 -5.75
N TRP A 466 1.19 3.57 -6.56
CA TRP A 466 0.08 2.86 -7.20
C TRP A 466 0.43 1.40 -7.45
N THR A 467 -0.60 0.55 -7.52
CA THR A 467 -0.49 -0.85 -7.97
C THR A 467 -1.53 -1.17 -9.04
N PHE A 468 -1.08 -1.54 -10.24
CA PHE A 468 -1.96 -1.85 -11.36
C PHE A 468 -2.72 -3.16 -11.12
N TRP A 469 -4.02 -3.20 -11.40
CA TRP A 469 -4.86 -4.39 -11.35
C TRP A 469 -5.12 -4.92 -12.77
N SER A 470 -4.50 -6.03 -13.20
CA SER A 470 -3.60 -6.95 -12.48
C SER A 470 -2.39 -7.36 -13.34
N TYR A 471 -1.38 -8.02 -12.75
CA TYR A 471 -0.16 -8.42 -13.45
C TYR A 471 -0.46 -9.27 -14.70
N LYS A 472 -1.25 -10.33 -14.53
CA LYS A 472 -1.58 -11.27 -15.58
C LYS A 472 -2.99 -11.84 -15.42
N MET A 473 -3.53 -12.33 -16.53
CA MET A 473 -4.79 -13.10 -16.59
C MET A 473 -4.73 -14.02 -17.82
N GLU A 474 -5.64 -15.00 -17.89
CA GLU A 474 -5.85 -15.78 -19.12
C GLU A 474 -6.30 -14.85 -20.26
N ASN A 475 -5.84 -15.14 -21.48
CA ASN A 475 -6.09 -14.29 -22.66
C ASN A 475 -5.62 -12.82 -22.49
N CYS A 476 -4.51 -12.61 -21.80
CA CYS A 476 -3.90 -11.31 -21.53
C CYS A 476 -3.85 -10.38 -22.76
N ASP A 477 -3.44 -10.88 -23.93
CA ASP A 477 -3.31 -10.08 -25.17
C ASP A 477 -4.64 -9.52 -25.69
N LYS A 478 -5.75 -10.18 -25.37
CA LYS A 478 -7.11 -9.73 -25.73
C LYS A 478 -7.69 -8.74 -24.71
N ASN A 479 -7.08 -8.66 -23.52
CA ASN A 479 -7.59 -7.90 -22.38
C ASN A 479 -6.53 -6.95 -21.80
N ALA A 480 -5.71 -6.33 -22.66
CA ALA A 480 -4.62 -5.43 -22.26
C ALA A 480 -5.04 -4.24 -21.37
N GLY A 481 -6.34 -3.90 -21.30
CA GLY A 481 -6.85 -2.91 -20.33
C GLY A 481 -6.73 -3.38 -18.87
N TRP A 482 -6.81 -4.68 -18.63
CA TRP A 482 -6.78 -5.33 -17.31
C TRP A 482 -5.53 -6.17 -17.07
N CYS A 483 -4.75 -6.45 -18.12
CA CYS A 483 -3.56 -7.28 -18.03
C CYS A 483 -2.28 -6.46 -18.21
N PHE A 484 -1.51 -6.28 -17.13
CA PHE A 484 -0.30 -5.47 -17.12
C PHE A 484 0.74 -5.97 -18.13
N GLN A 485 0.94 -7.29 -18.24
CA GLN A 485 1.88 -7.89 -19.21
C GLN A 485 1.63 -7.41 -20.65
N SER A 486 0.37 -7.35 -21.10
CA SER A 486 0.03 -6.84 -22.44
C SER A 486 -0.20 -5.33 -22.49
N ALA A 487 -0.46 -4.68 -21.34
CA ALA A 487 -0.57 -3.22 -21.24
C ALA A 487 0.79 -2.54 -21.44
N VAL A 488 1.87 -3.12 -20.90
CA VAL A 488 3.25 -2.64 -21.10
C VAL A 488 3.57 -2.62 -22.60
N ASN A 489 4.16 -1.52 -23.06
CA ASN A 489 4.41 -1.18 -24.47
C ASN A 489 3.18 -0.87 -25.33
N LYS A 490 1.95 -1.16 -24.87
CA LYS A 490 0.71 -0.84 -25.59
C LYS A 490 0.06 0.45 -25.07
N TYR A 491 -0.31 0.44 -23.79
CA TYR A 491 -0.92 1.55 -23.06
C TYR A 491 0.00 2.14 -21.97
N LEU A 492 0.93 1.32 -21.48
CA LEU A 492 1.90 1.67 -20.45
C LEU A 492 3.32 1.80 -21.03
N PRO A 493 4.22 2.53 -20.36
CA PRO A 493 5.59 2.70 -20.82
C PRO A 493 6.35 1.36 -20.77
N ARG A 494 7.50 1.32 -21.47
CA ARG A 494 8.37 0.13 -21.48
C ARG A 494 9.02 -0.16 -20.13
N THR A 495 9.28 0.90 -19.39
CA THR A 495 10.00 0.91 -18.12
C THR A 495 9.38 1.91 -17.18
N PHE A 496 9.57 1.66 -15.89
CA PHE A 496 9.03 2.41 -14.78
C PHE A 496 10.17 2.88 -13.91
N ASP A 497 10.08 4.12 -13.47
CA ASP A 497 11.01 4.70 -12.52
C ASP A 497 10.33 5.88 -11.82
N SER A 498 10.76 6.20 -10.60
CA SER A 498 10.20 7.32 -9.86
C SER A 498 10.66 8.68 -10.39
N TRP A 499 11.66 8.71 -11.28
CA TRP A 499 12.29 9.93 -11.79
C TRP A 499 11.74 10.39 -13.16
N GLY A 500 10.89 9.58 -13.81
CA GLY A 500 10.34 9.86 -15.14
C GLY A 500 11.39 9.80 -16.25
N LEU A 501 12.41 8.96 -16.11
CA LEU A 501 13.52 8.83 -17.05
C LEU A 501 13.10 8.16 -18.37
N GLY A 502 11.98 7.44 -18.39
CA GLY A 502 11.38 6.94 -19.63
C GLY A 502 12.28 5.91 -20.32
N THR A 503 12.62 6.13 -21.60
CA THR A 503 13.33 5.14 -22.43
C THR A 503 14.79 4.89 -22.06
N VAL A 504 15.37 5.71 -21.19
CA VAL A 504 16.76 5.56 -20.71
C VAL A 504 16.87 4.82 -19.38
N ALA A 505 15.74 4.59 -18.71
CA ALA A 505 15.63 3.75 -17.50
C ALA A 505 16.13 2.29 -17.67
N PRO A 506 15.96 1.58 -18.83
CA PRO A 506 16.45 0.21 -18.99
C PRO A 506 17.96 0.02 -18.74
N LEU A 507 18.77 1.07 -18.96
CA LEU A 507 20.22 1.05 -18.71
C LEU A 507 20.57 0.89 -17.23
N LEU A 508 19.61 1.13 -16.34
CA LEU A 508 19.78 1.17 -14.89
C LEU A 508 19.32 -0.12 -14.21
N TYR A 509 18.36 -0.82 -14.84
CA TYR A 509 17.75 -2.04 -14.31
C TYR A 509 18.27 -3.33 -14.97
N ASN A 510 18.79 -3.24 -16.19
CA ASN A 510 19.23 -4.42 -16.94
C ASN A 510 20.75 -4.60 -16.85
N ALA A 511 21.26 -5.02 -15.69
CA ALA A 511 22.68 -5.23 -15.42
C ALA A 511 23.29 -6.48 -16.10
N SER A 512 22.76 -6.90 -17.25
CA SER A 512 23.27 -8.04 -18.01
C SER A 512 24.45 -7.64 -18.92
N SER A 513 24.47 -6.41 -19.44
CA SER A 513 25.58 -5.91 -20.26
C SER A 513 26.65 -5.16 -19.44
N VAL A 514 27.88 -5.13 -19.96
CA VAL A 514 28.99 -4.39 -19.35
C VAL A 514 28.71 -2.89 -19.36
N GLU A 515 28.08 -2.38 -20.42
CA GLU A 515 27.69 -0.96 -20.55
C GLU A 515 26.68 -0.56 -19.47
N ALA A 516 25.68 -1.41 -19.17
CA ALA A 516 24.69 -1.13 -18.13
C ALA A 516 25.32 -1.13 -16.73
N LYS A 517 26.24 -2.06 -16.45
CA LYS A 517 26.99 -2.06 -15.18
C LYS A 517 27.86 -0.82 -15.02
N LEU A 518 28.51 -0.37 -16.10
CA LEU A 518 29.33 0.84 -16.09
C LEU A 518 28.47 2.10 -15.93
N ALA A 519 27.35 2.19 -16.64
CA ALA A 519 26.39 3.29 -16.51
C ALA A 519 25.83 3.37 -15.09
N SER A 520 25.44 2.24 -14.51
CA SER A 520 25.00 2.13 -13.12
C SER A 520 26.10 2.57 -12.13
N THR A 521 27.35 2.13 -12.34
CA THR A 521 28.49 2.51 -11.49
C THR A 521 28.81 4.00 -11.57
N ASN A 522 28.87 4.56 -12.78
CA ASN A 522 29.10 5.99 -13.00
C ASN A 522 27.98 6.83 -12.42
N MET A 523 26.74 6.35 -12.53
CA MET A 523 25.59 7.03 -11.94
C MET A 523 25.64 6.98 -10.41
N LEU A 524 25.94 5.84 -9.80
CA LEU A 524 26.13 5.75 -8.35
C LEU A 524 27.27 6.66 -7.87
N ALA A 525 28.36 6.76 -8.64
CA ALA A 525 29.43 7.72 -8.36
C ALA A 525 28.94 9.17 -8.47
N ALA A 526 28.27 9.53 -9.57
CA ALA A 526 27.71 10.86 -9.77
C ALA A 526 26.72 11.25 -8.67
N LEU A 527 25.86 10.31 -8.24
CA LEU A 527 24.93 10.51 -7.13
C LEU A 527 25.69 10.72 -5.81
N ARG A 528 26.76 9.96 -5.55
CA ARG A 528 27.62 10.14 -4.36
C ARG A 528 28.31 11.51 -4.35
N ASP A 529 28.68 12.02 -5.51
CA ASP A 529 29.40 13.29 -5.66
C ASP A 529 28.51 14.53 -5.49
N ILE A 530 27.17 14.39 -5.52
CA ILE A 530 26.24 15.48 -5.26
C ILE A 530 26.49 16.06 -3.86
N GLN A 531 27.00 17.29 -3.79
CA GLN A 531 27.26 17.99 -2.54
C GLN A 531 26.11 18.91 -2.16
N LEU A 532 26.00 19.22 -0.86
CA LEU A 532 25.14 20.29 -0.38
C LEU A 532 25.50 21.61 -1.09
N PRO A 533 24.52 22.38 -1.60
CA PRO A 533 24.80 23.59 -2.35
C PRO A 533 25.44 24.65 -1.46
N ALA A 534 26.26 25.53 -2.06
CA ALA A 534 26.93 26.61 -1.34
C ALA A 534 25.95 27.58 -0.65
N SER A 535 24.74 27.75 -1.18
CA SER A 535 23.65 28.50 -0.53
C SER A 535 23.16 27.82 0.75
N ALA A 536 23.12 26.49 0.79
CA ALA A 536 22.88 25.74 2.02
C ALA A 536 24.04 25.98 2.99
N LEU A 537 25.30 25.90 2.54
CA LEU A 537 26.49 26.26 3.35
C LEU A 537 26.41 27.70 3.92
N GLN A 538 25.78 28.64 3.21
CA GLN A 538 25.51 29.99 3.71
C GLN A 538 24.42 30.04 4.78
N LEU A 539 23.39 29.17 4.75
CA LEU A 539 22.47 28.99 5.88
C LEU A 539 23.24 28.60 7.15
N PHE A 540 24.36 27.88 7.03
CA PHE A 540 25.23 27.52 8.16
C PHE A 540 26.11 28.67 8.68
N ARG A 541 26.32 29.74 7.90
CA ARG A 541 27.26 30.85 8.20
C ARG A 541 26.66 32.08 8.90
N THR A 542 25.37 32.10 9.22
CA THR A 542 24.71 33.33 9.74
C THR A 542 24.88 33.61 11.23
N ASP A 543 25.64 32.79 11.97
CA ASP A 543 25.94 33.05 13.38
C ASP A 543 27.41 33.50 13.54
N ASN A 544 27.61 34.81 13.72
CA ASN A 544 28.92 35.45 13.91
C ASN A 544 29.58 35.11 15.28
N ALA A 545 29.35 33.91 15.82
CA ALA A 545 29.78 33.52 17.16
C ALA A 545 30.24 32.05 17.32
N THR A 546 30.27 31.25 16.25
CA THR A 546 30.81 29.88 16.31
C THR A 546 31.83 29.70 15.19
N THR A 547 33.07 29.45 15.57
CA THR A 547 34.21 29.27 14.66
C THR A 547 33.99 28.08 13.72
N ASP A 548 34.46 28.23 12.47
CA ASP A 548 34.29 27.30 11.35
C ASP A 548 34.65 25.82 11.65
N GLN A 549 35.40 25.56 12.72
CA GLN A 549 35.88 24.24 13.12
C GLN A 549 34.86 23.42 13.93
N ASP A 550 33.94 24.06 14.66
CA ASP A 550 32.90 23.36 15.42
C ASP A 550 31.74 22.91 14.53
N ILE A 551 31.49 23.64 13.44
CA ILE A 551 30.46 23.32 12.43
C ILE A 551 30.91 22.15 11.55
N ALA A 552 32.19 22.09 11.17
CA ALA A 552 32.75 20.97 10.42
C ALA A 552 32.76 19.67 11.24
N ASN A 553 33.03 19.75 12.54
CA ASN A 553 33.02 18.59 13.43
C ASN A 553 31.60 18.06 13.71
N GLY A 554 30.58 18.92 13.81
CA GLY A 554 29.18 18.48 13.96
C GLY A 554 28.58 17.84 12.71
N ILE A 555 29.13 18.13 11.53
CA ILE A 555 28.72 17.54 10.24
C ILE A 555 29.44 16.19 10.03
N ALA A 556 30.71 16.06 10.45
CA ALA A 556 31.47 14.81 10.33
C ALA A 556 31.01 13.71 11.32
N THR A 557 30.62 14.06 12.54
CA THR A 557 30.24 13.06 13.56
C THR A 557 28.79 12.54 13.47
N THR A 558 28.01 12.95 12.45
CA THR A 558 26.62 12.49 12.33
C THR A 558 26.44 11.26 11.45
N PHE A 559 27.45 10.83 10.68
CA PHE A 559 27.38 9.59 9.87
C PHE A 559 28.71 8.82 9.70
N GLU A 560 29.82 9.22 10.34
CA GLU A 560 31.11 8.47 10.30
C GLU A 560 31.54 7.85 11.64
N SER A 561 30.60 7.48 12.52
CA SER A 561 30.93 6.59 13.65
C SER A 561 29.84 5.55 13.88
N ASP A 562 29.88 4.52 13.06
CA ASP A 562 29.76 3.10 13.44
C ASP A 562 30.16 2.27 12.21
N ASP A 563 31.46 2.27 11.89
CA ASP A 563 32.04 1.32 10.94
C ASP A 563 32.80 0.23 11.70
N GLN A 564 32.73 -0.98 11.14
CA GLN A 564 33.58 -2.15 11.39
C GLN A 564 33.11 -3.23 12.39
N SER A 565 31.98 -3.88 12.07
CA SER A 565 31.91 -5.35 12.21
C SER A 565 30.83 -5.97 11.30
N GLY A 566 31.20 -6.35 10.07
CA GLY A 566 30.38 -7.13 9.14
C GLY A 566 31.21 -7.57 7.91
N PRO A 567 31.09 -8.81 7.41
CA PRO A 567 32.20 -9.55 6.83
C PRO A 567 32.55 -9.14 5.39
N ARG A 568 33.86 -9.04 5.12
CA ARG A 568 34.42 -9.01 3.77
C ARG A 568 34.31 -10.39 3.12
N LEU A 569 33.76 -10.45 1.91
CA LEU A 569 33.87 -11.59 1.00
C LEU A 569 35.36 -11.82 0.63
N PRO A 570 35.86 -13.08 0.63
CA PRO A 570 37.29 -13.34 0.48
C PRO A 570 37.73 -13.35 -0.99
N THR A 571 38.76 -12.58 -1.30
CA THR A 571 39.63 -12.83 -2.46
C THR A 571 40.82 -13.69 -2.04
N SER A 572 41.11 -14.68 -2.88
CA SER A 572 42.20 -15.65 -2.79
C SER A 572 43.56 -15.02 -2.41
N SER A 573 44.22 -15.54 -1.38
CA SER A 573 45.56 -16.17 -1.49
C SER A 573 46.28 -16.33 -0.14
N THR A 574 46.89 -17.51 0.00
CA THR A 574 48.08 -17.87 0.79
C THR A 574 48.04 -17.90 2.33
N ILE A 575 48.23 -19.14 2.81
CA ILE A 575 48.48 -19.63 4.15
C ILE A 575 49.69 -18.93 4.80
N THR A 576 49.55 -18.50 6.06
CA THR A 576 50.63 -18.63 7.06
C THR A 576 50.08 -18.57 8.49
N THR A 577 50.55 -19.53 9.27
CA THR A 577 50.24 -19.85 10.66
C THR A 577 50.84 -18.85 11.66
N SER A 578 50.13 -18.48 12.73
CA SER A 578 50.66 -18.46 14.10
C SER A 578 49.56 -18.30 15.16
N THR A 579 49.92 -18.70 16.37
CA THR A 579 49.13 -19.24 17.49
C THR A 579 48.84 -18.24 18.63
N SER A 580 47.92 -18.67 19.52
CA SER A 580 47.79 -18.29 20.96
C SER A 580 46.99 -17.00 21.26
N THR A 581 46.08 -16.88 22.23
CA THR A 581 45.64 -17.66 23.42
C THR A 581 44.29 -17.11 23.89
N ALA A 582 43.51 -17.91 24.64
CA ALA A 582 42.11 -17.65 24.98
C ALA A 582 41.85 -16.95 26.35
N LYS A 583 40.66 -16.29 26.40
CA LYS A 583 39.70 -16.03 27.54
C LYS A 583 39.94 -14.86 28.53
N PRO A 584 38.86 -14.33 29.21
CA PRO A 584 37.49 -14.84 29.28
C PRO A 584 36.33 -13.85 28.99
N ILE A 585 35.16 -14.47 28.89
CA ILE A 585 33.79 -13.96 28.67
C ILE A 585 33.30 -13.12 29.86
N VAL A 586 32.65 -11.98 29.58
CA VAL A 586 31.84 -11.20 30.53
C VAL A 586 30.40 -11.17 30.00
N THR A 587 29.48 -11.64 30.84
CA THR A 587 28.01 -11.66 30.67
C THR A 587 27.40 -10.26 30.52
N PRO A 588 26.37 -10.04 29.67
CA PRO A 588 25.62 -8.78 29.66
C PRO A 588 24.63 -8.72 30.84
N LYS A 589 24.63 -7.59 31.55
CA LYS A 589 23.64 -7.26 32.59
C LYS A 589 22.27 -7.00 31.97
N ALA A 590 21.26 -7.65 32.53
CA ALA A 590 19.84 -7.37 32.32
C ALA A 590 19.49 -5.93 32.74
N LEU A 591 18.78 -5.19 31.89
CA LEU A 591 18.09 -3.96 32.27
C LEU A 591 16.76 -4.33 32.94
N VAL A 592 16.68 -4.01 34.23
CA VAL A 592 15.50 -4.16 35.08
C VAL A 592 14.55 -2.98 34.85
N ALA A 593 13.30 -3.28 34.47
CA ALA A 593 12.19 -2.34 34.48
C ALA A 593 11.93 -1.80 35.90
N ARG A 594 11.77 -0.49 36.04
CA ARG A 594 11.33 0.14 37.30
C ARG A 594 9.86 0.52 37.24
N PRO A 595 9.07 0.26 38.31
CA PRO A 595 7.66 0.59 38.38
C PRO A 595 7.44 2.07 38.73
N PHE A 596 6.41 2.64 38.12
CA PHE A 596 5.87 3.97 38.37
C PHE A 596 5.06 3.97 39.68
N ILE A 597 5.38 4.85 40.64
CA ILE A 597 4.54 5.12 41.81
C ILE A 597 3.78 6.42 41.54
N GLY A 598 2.45 6.29 41.43
CA GLY A 598 1.53 7.41 41.27
C GLY A 598 1.36 8.24 42.54
N LYS A 599 1.09 9.53 42.36
CA LYS A 599 0.53 10.38 43.41
C LYS A 599 -0.79 10.96 42.93
N VAL A 600 -1.82 10.61 43.70
CA VAL A 600 -3.22 11.01 43.62
C VAL A 600 -3.38 12.46 44.06
N MET A 601 -4.20 13.25 43.37
CA MET A 601 -5.06 14.28 43.97
C MET A 601 -6.33 14.44 43.12
N THR A 602 -7.47 14.31 43.78
CA THR A 602 -8.86 14.38 43.29
C THR A 602 -9.40 15.82 43.27
N PRO A 603 -10.58 16.07 42.65
CA PRO A 603 -11.09 17.40 42.29
C PRO A 603 -12.21 17.94 43.23
N ASP A 604 -12.42 19.26 43.22
CA ASP A 604 -13.65 19.96 43.68
C ASP A 604 -13.83 21.21 42.78
N THR A 605 -14.79 21.24 41.84
CA THR A 605 -16.21 21.70 41.90
C THR A 605 -16.44 23.21 41.98
N ASP A 606 -17.07 23.72 40.91
CA ASP A 606 -18.14 24.73 40.81
C ASP A 606 -18.03 26.10 41.52
N SER A 607 -18.06 27.19 40.74
CA SER A 607 -19.32 27.91 40.41
C SER A 607 -19.10 29.33 39.86
N LYS A 608 -19.76 29.57 38.71
CA LYS A 608 -20.61 30.69 38.28
C LYS A 608 -20.30 32.19 38.57
N ASP A 609 -20.61 32.94 37.51
CA ASP A 609 -21.19 34.29 37.42
C ASP A 609 -20.30 35.55 37.20
N ALA A 610 -20.30 35.94 35.92
CA ALA A 610 -20.89 37.18 35.37
C ALA A 610 -20.35 38.58 35.76
N SER A 611 -19.94 39.27 34.68
CA SER A 611 -20.32 40.65 34.31
C SER A 611 -19.48 41.85 34.76
N SER A 612 -18.92 42.49 33.72
CA SER A 612 -19.00 43.93 33.36
C SER A 612 -18.40 45.04 34.25
N SER A 613 -17.45 45.73 33.60
CA SER A 613 -17.39 47.18 33.33
C SER A 613 -16.90 48.19 34.39
N SER A 614 -16.06 49.09 33.86
CA SER A 614 -15.86 50.51 34.18
C SER A 614 -14.95 50.92 35.36
N SER A 615 -13.80 51.49 34.98
CA SER A 615 -13.08 52.60 35.67
C SER A 615 -13.92 53.91 35.63
N PRO A 616 -13.52 55.09 36.19
CA PRO A 616 -12.24 55.51 36.81
C PRO A 616 -12.32 56.52 38.02
N SER A 617 -11.13 56.99 38.50
CA SER A 617 -10.83 58.28 39.20
C SER A 617 -11.31 58.46 40.66
N SER A 618 -10.71 59.22 41.60
CA SER A 618 -9.51 60.06 41.77
C SER A 618 -9.41 60.54 43.25
N ASN A 619 -8.19 60.88 43.74
CA ASN A 619 -7.86 61.98 44.70
C ASN A 619 -8.40 61.94 46.17
N ASN A 620 -7.77 62.43 47.25
CA ASN A 620 -6.44 62.97 47.61
C ASN A 620 -6.43 63.31 49.14
N PHE A 621 -5.25 63.49 49.76
CA PHE A 621 -4.92 64.22 51.03
C PHE A 621 -5.32 63.60 52.40
N ASP A 622 -4.61 63.73 53.52
CA ASP A 622 -3.37 64.43 53.94
C ASP A 622 -2.94 63.93 55.35
N ALA A 623 -1.64 63.88 55.66
CA ALA A 623 -1.04 64.29 56.96
C ALA A 623 0.46 63.89 57.10
N VAL A 624 1.29 64.91 57.26
CA VAL A 624 2.75 65.00 57.54
C VAL A 624 2.91 65.22 59.09
N PRO A 625 4.03 64.96 59.84
CA PRO A 625 5.45 65.14 59.47
C PRO A 625 6.52 64.12 59.94
N ASN A 626 7.53 63.99 59.07
CA ASN A 626 8.98 63.86 59.25
C ASN A 626 9.60 63.57 60.64
N HIS A 627 10.33 62.45 60.71
CA HIS A 627 11.67 62.42 61.29
C HIS A 627 12.66 61.80 60.28
N ALA A 628 13.75 62.53 60.05
CA ALA A 628 14.79 62.19 59.08
C ALA A 628 15.61 60.97 59.52
N LEU A 629 15.63 59.93 58.68
CA LEU A 629 16.71 58.96 58.61
C LEU A 629 17.17 58.83 57.16
N GLN A 630 18.47 59.04 57.03
CA GLN A 630 19.27 59.20 55.83
C GLN A 630 19.22 57.93 54.95
N MET A 631 18.37 57.91 53.90
CA MET A 631 18.43 56.89 52.84
C MET A 631 19.25 57.41 51.66
N ARG A 632 20.55 57.11 51.68
CA ARG A 632 21.36 57.08 50.46
C ARG A 632 20.87 55.90 49.60
N GLY A 633 20.31 56.17 48.42
CA GLY A 633 20.39 55.27 47.27
C GLY A 633 19.20 54.35 46.94
N SER A 634 17.96 54.86 46.92
CA SER A 634 16.78 54.11 46.45
C SER A 634 16.65 54.00 44.92
N GLY A 635 17.69 54.32 44.14
CA GLY A 635 17.68 54.28 42.67
C GLY A 635 18.08 52.93 42.06
N SER A 636 18.45 51.92 42.84
CA SER A 636 19.19 50.76 42.29
C SER A 636 18.44 49.44 42.20
N LEU A 637 17.34 49.22 42.93
CA LEU A 637 16.65 47.91 42.90
C LEU A 637 15.73 47.75 41.69
N GLY A 638 14.90 48.75 41.38
CA GLY A 638 14.03 48.72 40.20
C GLY A 638 14.80 48.73 38.88
N ALA A 639 15.87 49.53 38.79
CA ALA A 639 16.74 49.59 37.62
C ALA A 639 17.56 48.30 37.43
N ARG A 640 18.06 47.68 38.51
CA ARG A 640 18.75 46.38 38.43
C ARG A 640 17.80 45.24 38.07
N ALA A 641 16.58 45.23 38.62
CA ALA A 641 15.56 44.25 38.27
C ALA A 641 15.14 44.38 36.79
N ALA A 642 14.92 45.60 36.30
CA ALA A 642 14.63 45.85 34.90
C ALA A 642 15.79 45.45 33.97
N ALA A 643 17.03 45.72 34.37
CA ALA A 643 18.23 45.31 33.63
C ALA A 643 18.41 43.78 33.59
N LEU A 644 18.11 43.07 34.69
CA LEU A 644 18.10 41.62 34.76
C LEU A 644 17.03 41.02 33.84
N VAL A 645 15.79 41.54 33.88
CA VAL A 645 14.70 41.10 33.00
C VAL A 645 15.03 41.40 31.52
N ALA A 646 15.64 42.54 31.21
CA ALA A 646 16.08 42.86 29.86
C ALA A 646 17.19 41.93 29.37
N ARG A 647 18.16 41.59 30.25
CA ARG A 647 19.24 40.64 29.96
C ARG A 647 18.70 39.22 29.74
N ASP A 648 17.79 38.78 30.58
CA ASP A 648 17.14 37.46 30.47
C ASP A 648 16.28 37.36 29.19
N ARG A 649 15.53 38.42 28.85
CA ARG A 649 14.83 38.52 27.56
C ARG A 649 15.79 38.51 26.36
N ALA A 650 16.93 39.19 26.45
CA ALA A 650 17.93 39.20 25.39
C ALA A 650 18.60 37.82 25.23
N GLN A 651 18.91 37.13 26.33
CA GLN A 651 19.43 35.76 26.31
C GLN A 651 18.39 34.78 25.77
N SER A 652 17.13 34.90 26.16
CA SER A 652 16.02 34.10 25.64
C SER A 652 15.83 34.31 24.14
N ARG A 653 15.90 35.55 23.64
CA ARG A 653 15.86 35.86 22.20
C ARG A 653 17.04 35.25 21.44
N LYS A 654 18.26 35.31 22.01
CA LYS A 654 19.44 34.68 21.42
C LYS A 654 19.29 33.16 21.35
N ARG A 655 18.82 32.52 22.43
CA ARG A 655 18.54 31.06 22.44
C ARG A 655 17.49 30.71 21.38
N ALA A 656 16.39 31.45 21.29
CA ALA A 656 15.36 31.23 20.28
C ALA A 656 15.88 31.41 18.84
N ALA A 657 16.76 32.38 18.59
CA ALA A 657 17.37 32.60 17.28
C ALA A 657 18.32 31.46 16.88
N VAL A 658 19.20 31.03 17.79
CA VAL A 658 20.07 29.85 17.59
C VAL A 658 19.23 28.59 17.35
N GLN A 659 18.14 28.45 18.10
CA GLN A 659 17.26 27.30 17.98
C GLN A 659 16.56 27.25 16.61
N THR A 660 16.04 28.38 16.15
CA THR A 660 15.41 28.51 14.82
C THR A 660 16.44 28.23 13.70
N SER A 661 17.66 28.73 13.87
CA SER A 661 18.80 28.51 12.96
C SER A 661 19.12 27.01 12.85
N LEU A 662 19.23 26.30 13.98
CA LEU A 662 19.49 24.86 14.02
C LEU A 662 18.37 24.02 13.36
N VAL A 663 17.11 24.38 13.65
CA VAL A 663 15.93 23.71 13.06
C VAL A 663 15.92 23.84 11.55
N ASN A 664 16.20 25.04 11.03
CA ASN A 664 16.24 25.28 9.59
C ASN A 664 17.35 24.48 8.91
N LYS A 665 18.56 24.52 9.48
CA LYS A 665 19.74 23.78 9.00
C LYS A 665 19.48 22.27 8.97
N SER A 666 18.95 21.74 10.07
CA SER A 666 18.65 20.31 10.21
C SER A 666 17.61 19.86 9.18
N GLY A 667 16.50 20.60 9.06
CA GLY A 667 15.45 20.28 8.09
C GLY A 667 16.02 20.22 6.68
N TYR A 668 16.71 21.27 6.23
CA TYR A 668 17.28 21.31 4.89
C TYR A 668 18.26 20.15 4.63
N SER A 669 19.20 19.92 5.55
CA SER A 669 20.19 18.85 5.42
C SER A 669 19.54 17.47 5.35
N ASP A 670 18.53 17.20 6.18
CA ASP A 670 17.85 15.91 6.20
C ASP A 670 17.08 15.65 4.92
N GLY A 671 16.37 16.66 4.41
CA GLY A 671 15.67 16.56 3.13
C GLY A 671 16.62 16.26 2.00
N PHE A 672 17.73 17.00 1.93
CA PHE A 672 18.75 16.83 0.89
C PHE A 672 19.38 15.44 0.94
N MET A 673 19.82 14.99 2.12
CA MET A 673 20.45 13.69 2.29
C MET A 673 19.47 12.54 2.07
N SER A 674 18.20 12.70 2.47
CA SER A 674 17.19 11.67 2.24
C SER A 674 16.94 11.45 0.74
N ALA A 675 16.77 12.51 -0.06
CA ALA A 675 16.69 12.37 -1.52
C ALA A 675 17.91 11.63 -2.08
N LYS A 676 19.11 11.99 -1.61
CA LYS A 676 20.37 11.37 -2.05
C LYS A 676 20.44 9.87 -1.70
N ILE A 677 20.04 9.51 -0.47
CA ILE A 677 20.00 8.12 -0.01
C ILE A 677 19.00 7.32 -0.84
N PHE A 678 17.78 7.82 -1.04
CA PHE A 678 16.76 7.11 -1.82
C PHE A 678 17.18 6.96 -3.29
N ALA A 679 17.79 7.98 -3.89
CA ALA A 679 18.32 7.90 -5.24
C ALA A 679 19.51 6.94 -5.35
N ALA A 680 20.44 6.94 -4.40
CA ALA A 680 21.60 6.04 -4.40
C ALA A 680 21.25 4.62 -3.92
N SER A 681 20.04 4.41 -3.42
CA SER A 681 19.55 3.12 -2.97
C SER A 681 19.05 2.27 -4.15
N ILE A 682 18.43 1.16 -3.78
CA ILE A 682 17.81 0.18 -4.66
C ILE A 682 16.91 0.85 -5.70
N GLY A 683 17.23 0.61 -6.98
CA GLY A 683 16.36 0.95 -8.10
C GLY A 683 16.07 2.43 -8.27
N LEU A 684 16.97 3.34 -7.84
CA LEU A 684 16.81 4.80 -8.00
C LEU A 684 15.45 5.31 -7.55
N SER A 685 15.16 5.22 -6.27
CA SER A 685 13.83 5.56 -5.75
C SER A 685 13.69 7.05 -5.36
N ARG A 686 12.44 7.51 -5.23
CA ARG A 686 12.06 8.74 -4.51
C ARG A 686 11.37 8.40 -3.20
N ILE A 687 11.28 9.38 -2.30
CA ILE A 687 10.43 9.27 -1.11
C ILE A 687 8.96 9.36 -1.56
N GLY A 688 8.15 8.37 -1.21
CA GLY A 688 6.72 8.33 -1.51
C GLY A 688 5.88 8.88 -0.36
N PHE A 689 6.12 8.37 0.85
CA PHE A 689 5.42 8.76 2.08
C PHE A 689 6.07 9.97 2.74
N THR A 690 6.22 11.06 1.99
CA THR A 690 7.09 12.19 2.34
C THR A 690 6.71 12.86 3.65
N GLU A 691 5.43 13.17 3.90
CA GLU A 691 5.04 13.85 5.14
C GLU A 691 5.17 12.96 6.38
N GLN A 692 4.91 11.66 6.24
CA GLN A 692 5.15 10.69 7.31
C GLN A 692 6.65 10.57 7.60
N TYR A 693 7.49 10.43 6.57
CA TYR A 693 8.94 10.39 6.74
C TYR A 693 9.49 11.64 7.45
N ILE A 694 8.98 12.82 7.09
CA ILE A 694 9.35 14.07 7.76
C ILE A 694 8.93 14.07 9.24
N ALA A 695 7.72 13.59 9.54
CA ALA A 695 7.22 13.50 10.91
C ALA A 695 8.06 12.53 11.76
N ASP A 696 8.40 11.37 11.21
CA ASP A 696 9.19 10.35 11.90
C ASP A 696 10.65 10.78 12.07
N SER A 697 11.22 11.45 11.06
CA SER A 697 12.56 12.05 11.15
C SER A 697 12.63 13.11 12.25
N TRP A 698 11.60 13.96 12.35
CA TRP A 698 11.49 14.93 13.45
C TRP A 698 11.40 14.23 14.80
N ALA A 699 10.53 13.24 14.95
CA ALA A 699 10.36 12.48 16.19
C ALA A 699 11.66 11.80 16.63
N ALA A 700 12.41 11.20 15.69
CA ALA A 700 13.71 10.58 15.96
C ALA A 700 14.74 11.59 16.49
N ARG A 701 14.76 12.82 15.96
CA ARG A 701 15.65 13.88 16.44
C ARG A 701 15.32 14.31 17.86
N VAL A 702 14.05 14.51 18.17
CA VAL A 702 13.58 14.83 19.53
C VAL A 702 13.99 13.71 20.49
N ALA A 703 13.72 12.45 20.14
CA ALA A 703 14.06 11.29 20.96
C ALA A 703 15.58 11.15 21.21
N SER A 704 16.41 11.53 20.24
CA SER A 704 17.88 11.47 20.37
C SER A 704 18.50 12.57 21.25
N GLY A 705 17.72 13.54 21.72
CA GLY A 705 18.23 14.70 22.45
C GLY A 705 19.08 15.66 21.61
N LYS A 706 19.17 15.45 20.29
CA LYS A 706 19.81 16.38 19.33
C LYS A 706 19.02 17.69 19.17
N ILE A 707 17.79 17.70 19.70
CA ILE A 707 16.77 18.74 19.61
C ILE A 707 16.05 18.68 20.98
N ASP A 708 16.12 19.75 21.79
CA ASP A 708 15.41 19.89 23.10
C ASP A 708 13.90 19.55 23.02
N ASP A 709 13.22 19.24 24.12
CA ASP A 709 11.78 18.88 24.09
C ASP A 709 10.81 20.09 24.05
N GLY A 710 11.34 21.31 24.19
CA GLY A 710 10.57 22.56 24.32
C GLY A 710 10.17 23.28 23.03
N PHE A 711 10.11 22.61 21.88
CA PHE A 711 9.87 23.27 20.58
C PHE A 711 8.45 23.78 20.38
N SER A 712 8.36 24.94 19.74
CA SER A 712 7.09 25.51 19.31
C SER A 712 6.58 24.85 18.04
N LYS A 713 5.28 24.96 17.78
CA LYS A 713 4.66 24.57 16.50
C LYS A 713 5.31 25.29 15.30
N ALA A 714 5.88 26.49 15.52
CA ALA A 714 6.58 27.24 14.49
C ALA A 714 7.89 26.55 14.07
N ASP A 715 8.59 25.91 15.01
CA ASP A 715 9.83 25.18 14.76
C ASP A 715 9.59 23.91 13.95
N VAL A 716 8.56 23.12 14.33
CA VAL A 716 8.15 21.95 13.55
C VAL A 716 7.83 22.35 12.11
N ASN A 717 7.07 23.45 11.93
CA ASN A 717 6.73 23.95 10.61
C ASN A 717 7.97 24.45 9.85
N ALA A 718 8.95 25.04 10.53
CA ALA A 718 10.20 25.49 9.93
C ALA A 718 11.05 24.30 9.45
N TYR A 719 11.20 23.27 10.28
CA TYR A 719 11.85 22.00 9.90
C TYR A 719 11.20 21.41 8.65
N LYS A 720 9.86 21.24 8.66
CA LYS A 720 9.10 20.69 7.53
C LYS A 720 9.29 21.48 6.25
N ARG A 721 9.28 22.82 6.33
CA ARG A 721 9.52 23.67 5.14
C ARG A 721 10.94 23.48 4.60
N GLN A 722 11.94 23.49 5.47
CA GLN A 722 13.33 23.35 5.07
C GLN A 722 13.65 21.95 4.55
N PHE A 723 13.07 20.91 5.15
CA PHE A 723 13.15 19.54 4.62
C PHE A 723 12.67 19.46 3.18
N ARG A 724 11.48 20.00 2.88
CA ARG A 724 10.98 20.00 1.50
C ARG A 724 11.87 20.80 0.56
N ALA A 725 12.46 21.90 1.02
CA ALA A 725 13.40 22.68 0.21
C ALA A 725 14.68 21.88 -0.12
N GLY A 726 15.30 21.26 0.89
CA GLY A 726 16.48 20.42 0.70
C GLY A 726 16.19 19.19 -0.18
N LEU A 727 15.03 18.55 0.03
CA LEU A 727 14.56 17.43 -0.78
C LEU A 727 14.46 17.84 -2.25
N LYS A 728 13.76 18.94 -2.55
CA LYS A 728 13.58 19.45 -3.90
C LYS A 728 14.91 19.81 -4.58
N ASP A 729 15.82 20.47 -3.86
CA ASP A 729 17.11 20.86 -4.41
C ASP A 729 17.98 19.63 -4.75
N ALA A 730 18.00 18.62 -3.86
CA ALA A 730 18.66 17.36 -4.13
C ALA A 730 18.04 16.61 -5.31
N GLU A 731 16.70 16.52 -5.38
CA GLU A 731 16.01 15.89 -6.51
C GLU A 731 16.35 16.57 -7.85
N GLY A 732 16.48 17.90 -7.87
CA GLY A 732 16.96 18.63 -9.04
C GLY A 732 18.39 18.26 -9.43
N ALA A 733 19.30 18.21 -8.47
CA ALA A 733 20.69 17.81 -8.70
C ALA A 733 20.81 16.35 -9.16
N ILE A 734 20.01 15.44 -8.60
CA ILE A 734 19.92 14.03 -8.98
C ILE A 734 19.47 13.91 -10.43
N MET A 735 18.39 14.59 -10.81
CA MET A 735 17.91 14.60 -12.20
C MET A 735 18.99 15.07 -13.17
N GLN A 736 19.70 16.14 -12.83
CA GLN A 736 20.79 16.66 -13.66
C GLN A 736 21.95 15.67 -13.78
N ALA A 737 22.35 15.04 -12.67
CA ALA A 737 23.42 14.04 -12.65
C ALA A 737 23.06 12.80 -13.47
N VAL A 738 21.82 12.31 -13.33
CA VAL A 738 21.30 11.18 -14.10
C VAL A 738 21.27 11.50 -15.59
N GLN A 739 20.71 12.65 -15.98
CA GLN A 739 20.66 13.08 -17.38
C GLN A 739 22.06 13.24 -17.99
N THR A 740 23.01 13.81 -17.25
CA THR A 740 24.39 13.99 -17.70
C THR A 740 25.08 12.64 -17.89
N THR A 741 24.95 11.73 -16.92
CA THR A 741 25.55 10.39 -16.99
C THR A 741 25.01 9.63 -18.21
N LEU A 742 23.70 9.62 -18.39
CA LEU A 742 23.05 8.95 -19.53
C LEU A 742 23.53 9.51 -20.87
N ALA A 743 23.61 10.84 -21.02
CA ALA A 743 24.11 11.48 -22.24
C ALA A 743 25.55 11.07 -22.58
N THR A 744 26.42 10.94 -21.58
CA THR A 744 27.82 10.51 -21.79
C THR A 744 27.96 9.03 -22.14
N THR A 745 27.06 8.17 -21.66
CA THR A 745 27.09 6.73 -21.97
C THR A 745 26.53 6.37 -23.35
N THR A 746 25.70 7.23 -23.96
CA THR A 746 25.12 7.03 -25.29
C THR A 746 25.94 7.63 -26.44
N ALA A 747 27.05 8.32 -26.15
CA ALA A 747 27.93 8.84 -27.19
C ALA A 747 28.62 7.67 -27.92
N PRO A 748 28.61 7.63 -29.28
CA PRO A 748 29.31 6.57 -30.00
C PRO A 748 30.78 6.61 -29.62
N SER A 749 31.34 5.47 -29.19
CA SER A 749 32.78 5.34 -29.03
C SER A 749 33.43 5.57 -30.40
N GLY A 750 33.89 6.78 -30.65
CA GLY A 750 34.73 7.08 -31.81
C GLY A 750 36.04 6.33 -31.64
N ARG A 751 36.13 5.15 -32.24
CA ARG A 751 37.38 4.51 -32.66
C ARG A 751 37.18 3.84 -34.00
#